data_AF-A0A0N1PIT0-F1
#
_entry.id   AF-A0A0N1PIT0-F1
#
_cell.length_a   1.000
_cell.length_b   1.000
_cell.length_c   1.000
_cell.angle_alpha   90.00
_cell.angle_beta   90.00
_cell.angle_gamma   90.00
#
_symmetry.space_group_name_H-M   'P 1'
#
loop_
_entity.id
_entity.type
_entity.pdbx_description
1 polymer ?
#
loop_
_entity_poly.entity_id
_entity_poly.type
_entity_poly.pdbx_seq_one_letter_code
_entity_poly.pdbx_strand_id
1 'polypeptide(L)'
;MSLVFRRSYINFRKSVQICGNSNCSNNNGLIIGNRSFSDDKLKNHDFTHTTILIENGYNVQELPIVIRKLNDIGEFENVRKLEPPNTTSDSLNYNLIQAEFKQCAHLRDVFSLITKCSKITPNIALAAIERIYDLEKITTPMVVDIKPDYISDAKGAILEKLLRVVIRTEDTNTILNILKTDSSLLHPYKHKFCDEVLNRVIDNKLTLDQICNFTRYLINNNVDPKYSETIDKMWVGFIEKEDEIDETNIDLLFKILPGLKSSKRTIIVLLEQKLSDYWYKIKVSSMQDILEIFLQVKYFSLQSFAIVGSWFNRNIHVLDEDTLLDIITKLTRLNYTDCQVEKAVERYMKYKESKIKSHILIVAILNYCMQFKIRNKDILNVCGNYLINNINNIPASFLKCCVYPYGYLNFQPDNKEFCTIIEKNLLVKFDKMNVDDLSNIALSFIYIGQYPFQLVNRMFSSEYLTKISNQDIMNRLKLIDTALSLEAQEYPGPLLPKDHWLKPIEQDIRVQNILEKINETFLSIVGESMKISNGVLLPNFCSDQTYFIDIMIHPIDFGNNFSNWKSKCIKNKLTAVLVFLPDHYCSDDKTLIGPQMMRVKHLQLLGMKVVGLKYSQLSQLHTLYDKPGLKKYIKQSIENAITC
;
A
#
# COMPACT_ATOMS: atom_id res chain seq x y z
N MET A 1 -28.56 -39.24 9.97
CA MET A 1 -27.34 -38.89 9.20
C MET A 1 -27.49 -37.54 8.46
N SER A 2 -28.06 -36.49 9.09
CA SER A 2 -28.38 -35.22 8.39
C SER A 2 -28.38 -33.96 9.27
N LEU A 3 -27.77 -33.96 10.47
CA LEU A 3 -27.98 -32.89 11.45
C LEU A 3 -26.72 -32.12 11.92
N VAL A 4 -25.51 -32.51 11.51
CA VAL A 4 -24.27 -31.84 12.01
C VAL A 4 -23.71 -30.81 11.03
N PHE A 5 -24.06 -30.88 9.74
CA PHE A 5 -23.60 -29.89 8.72
C PHE A 5 -24.28 -28.50 8.81
N ARG A 6 -25.16 -28.26 9.78
CA ARG A 6 -25.96 -27.02 9.83
C ARG A 6 -25.44 -25.90 10.73
N ARG A 7 -24.46 -26.11 11.62
CA ARG A 7 -24.09 -25.05 12.59
C ARG A 7 -23.08 -24.02 12.09
N SER A 8 -22.04 -24.43 11.37
CA SER A 8 -21.07 -23.50 10.79
C SER A 8 -21.58 -22.79 9.52
N TYR A 9 -22.52 -23.41 8.79
CA TYR A 9 -23.09 -22.85 7.56
C TYR A 9 -24.20 -21.80 7.79
N ILE A 10 -24.87 -21.81 8.96
CA ILE A 10 -26.03 -20.92 9.22
C ILE A 10 -25.61 -19.52 9.68
N ASN A 11 -24.47 -19.34 10.35
CA ASN A 11 -24.01 -18.01 10.76
C ASN A 11 -23.46 -17.19 9.60
N PHE A 12 -22.81 -17.83 8.62
CA PHE A 12 -22.32 -17.17 7.40
C PHE A 12 -23.46 -16.63 6.52
N ARG A 13 -24.66 -17.24 6.56
CA ARG A 13 -25.81 -16.78 5.76
C ARG A 13 -26.53 -15.57 6.37
N LYS A 14 -26.36 -15.30 7.67
CA LYS A 14 -27.04 -14.18 8.34
C LYS A 14 -26.36 -12.83 8.11
N SER A 15 -25.07 -12.79 7.79
CA SER A 15 -24.32 -11.56 7.49
C SER A 15 -24.35 -11.16 6.01
N VAL A 16 -24.82 -12.03 5.10
CA VAL A 16 -24.75 -11.80 3.63
C VAL A 16 -26.12 -11.51 2.99
N GLN A 17 -27.24 -11.62 3.71
CA GLN A 17 -28.57 -11.28 3.17
C GLN A 17 -28.96 -9.81 3.42
N ILE A 18 -28.26 -8.88 2.77
CA ILE A 18 -28.81 -7.55 2.43
C ILE A 18 -28.35 -7.16 1.02
N CYS A 19 -28.96 -7.77 0.00
CA CYS A 19 -29.33 -7.14 -1.27
C CYS A 19 -29.80 -8.18 -2.30
N GLY A 20 -30.93 -7.90 -2.95
CA GLY A 20 -31.28 -8.50 -4.25
C GLY A 20 -32.46 -9.48 -4.25
N ASN A 21 -33.67 -8.95 -4.14
CA ASN A 21 -34.89 -9.62 -4.56
C ASN A 21 -34.93 -9.67 -6.10
N SER A 22 -34.84 -10.84 -6.73
CA SER A 22 -35.45 -11.06 -8.05
C SER A 22 -35.66 -12.55 -8.31
N ASN A 23 -36.89 -12.86 -8.72
CA ASN A 23 -37.40 -14.19 -9.07
C ASN A 23 -36.65 -14.76 -10.27
N CYS A 24 -36.19 -16.01 -10.19
CA CYS A 24 -36.14 -16.92 -11.33
C CYS A 24 -36.18 -18.37 -10.83
N SER A 25 -37.30 -19.05 -11.12
CA SER A 25 -37.45 -20.49 -11.04
C SER A 25 -36.64 -21.16 -12.14
N ASN A 26 -35.83 -22.17 -11.81
CA ASN A 26 -35.60 -23.30 -12.70
C ASN A 26 -35.11 -24.53 -11.92
N ASN A 27 -35.92 -25.57 -12.00
CA ASN A 27 -35.55 -26.95 -11.72
C ASN A 27 -34.46 -27.38 -12.69
N ASN A 28 -33.33 -27.88 -12.19
CA ASN A 28 -32.62 -29.01 -12.78
C ASN A 28 -31.68 -29.61 -11.73
N GLY A 29 -31.81 -30.93 -11.53
CA GLY A 29 -31.01 -31.69 -10.60
C GLY A 29 -29.54 -31.67 -10.99
N LEU A 30 -28.70 -31.11 -10.12
CA LEU A 30 -27.25 -31.20 -10.23
C LEU A 30 -26.78 -32.46 -9.51
N ILE A 31 -26.29 -33.39 -10.32
CA ILE A 31 -25.56 -34.59 -9.93
C ILE A 31 -24.34 -34.14 -9.11
N ILE A 32 -24.31 -34.50 -7.83
CA ILE A 32 -23.16 -34.31 -6.94
C ILE A 32 -22.12 -35.37 -7.33
N GLY A 33 -21.23 -35.00 -8.25
CA GLY A 33 -20.03 -35.76 -8.55
C GLY A 33 -18.99 -35.55 -7.45
N ASN A 34 -19.02 -36.39 -6.41
CA ASN A 34 -17.92 -36.51 -5.45
C ASN A 34 -16.68 -37.05 -6.16
N ARG A 35 -15.77 -36.17 -6.59
CA ARG A 35 -14.38 -36.54 -6.91
C ARG A 35 -13.51 -36.12 -5.74
N SER A 36 -13.37 -37.01 -4.76
CA SER A 36 -12.34 -36.93 -3.72
C SER A 36 -11.04 -37.51 -4.27
N PHE A 37 -10.05 -36.67 -4.54
CA PHE A 37 -8.66 -37.12 -4.68
C PHE A 37 -8.10 -37.35 -3.27
N SER A 38 -8.03 -38.61 -2.84
CA SER A 38 -7.33 -39.01 -1.62
C SER A 38 -6.07 -39.75 -2.04
N ASP A 39 -4.96 -39.04 -2.15
CA ASP A 39 -3.63 -39.66 -2.08
C ASP A 39 -3.21 -39.62 -0.62
N ASP A 40 -3.31 -40.79 0.03
CA ASP A 40 -2.32 -41.33 0.97
C ASP A 40 -2.95 -42.45 1.80
N LYS A 41 -2.83 -43.67 1.25
CA LYS A 41 -2.91 -44.89 2.06
C LYS A 41 -1.58 -45.01 2.81
N LEU A 42 -1.64 -44.96 4.14
CA LEU A 42 -0.65 -45.41 5.16
C LEU A 42 -0.22 -44.30 6.13
N LYS A 43 -1.07 -44.02 7.12
CA LYS A 43 -0.75 -43.80 8.55
C LYS A 43 -2.05 -43.42 9.28
N ASN A 44 -2.29 -43.99 10.46
CA ASN A 44 -3.40 -43.61 11.34
C ASN A 44 -3.26 -42.14 11.72
N HIS A 45 -3.92 -41.25 10.97
CA HIS A 45 -4.19 -39.89 11.40
C HIS A 45 -5.69 -39.80 11.70
N ASP A 46 -6.05 -39.26 12.87
CA ASP A 46 -7.44 -38.94 13.24
C ASP A 46 -8.07 -37.84 12.35
N PHE A 47 -7.30 -37.35 11.38
CA PHE A 47 -7.63 -36.29 10.46
C PHE A 47 -7.70 -36.77 9.02
N THR A 48 -8.74 -36.32 8.32
CA THR A 48 -8.79 -36.31 6.86
C THR A 48 -8.60 -34.86 6.39
N HIS A 49 -7.60 -34.64 5.54
CA HIS A 49 -7.37 -33.35 4.92
C HIS A 49 -8.32 -33.21 3.73
N THR A 50 -9.10 -32.14 3.73
CA THR A 50 -10.01 -31.82 2.64
C THR A 50 -9.92 -30.34 2.35
N THR A 51 -10.43 -29.95 1.20
CA THR A 51 -10.53 -28.56 0.81
C THR A 51 -11.97 -28.19 0.54
N ILE A 52 -12.34 -26.95 0.85
CA ILE A 52 -13.62 -26.36 0.49
C ILE A 52 -13.39 -25.30 -0.57
N LEU A 53 -14.27 -25.23 -1.55
CA LEU A 53 -14.32 -24.11 -2.48
C LEU A 53 -15.28 -23.07 -1.92
N ILE A 54 -14.76 -21.88 -1.60
CA ILE A 54 -15.55 -20.72 -1.20
C ILE A 54 -15.64 -19.76 -2.39
N GLU A 55 -16.86 -19.44 -2.78
CA GLU A 55 -17.16 -18.43 -3.80
C GLU A 55 -17.54 -17.11 -3.14
N ASN A 56 -16.72 -16.08 -3.33
CA ASN A 56 -16.99 -14.71 -2.92
C ASN A 56 -17.06 -13.81 -4.17
N GLY A 57 -18.28 -13.61 -4.69
CA GLY A 57 -18.51 -12.94 -5.98
C GLY A 57 -17.88 -13.76 -7.11
N TYR A 58 -17.13 -13.12 -8.02
CA TYR A 58 -16.46 -13.81 -9.14
C TYR A 58 -15.21 -14.62 -8.75
N ASN A 59 -14.92 -14.77 -7.46
CA ASN A 59 -13.69 -15.42 -6.99
C ASN A 59 -14.00 -16.72 -6.27
N VAL A 60 -13.47 -17.81 -6.81
CA VAL A 60 -13.51 -19.13 -6.18
C VAL A 60 -12.14 -19.39 -5.53
N GLN A 61 -12.13 -19.72 -4.26
CA GLN A 61 -10.91 -20.04 -3.51
C GLN A 61 -11.01 -21.41 -2.84
N GLU A 62 -9.92 -22.17 -2.93
CA GLU A 62 -9.78 -23.43 -2.24
C GLU A 62 -9.16 -23.20 -0.85
N LEU A 63 -9.91 -23.53 0.21
CA LEU A 63 -9.46 -23.38 1.60
C LEU A 63 -9.28 -24.75 2.25
N PRO A 64 -8.19 -24.97 3.00
CA PRO A 64 -7.96 -26.22 3.69
C PRO A 64 -8.88 -26.35 4.91
N ILE A 65 -9.52 -27.50 5.04
CA ILE A 65 -10.34 -27.92 6.17
C ILE A 65 -9.81 -29.22 6.75
N VAL A 66 -9.87 -29.31 8.07
CA VAL A 66 -9.57 -30.52 8.83
C VAL A 66 -10.87 -31.20 9.20
N ILE A 67 -11.06 -32.45 8.76
CA ILE A 67 -12.20 -33.28 9.14
C ILE A 67 -11.71 -34.36 10.11
N ARG A 68 -12.22 -34.33 11.34
CA ARG A 68 -11.96 -35.35 12.36
C ARG A 68 -12.93 -36.52 12.18
N LYS A 69 -12.41 -37.74 12.14
CA LYS A 69 -13.25 -38.95 12.13
C LYS A 69 -13.64 -39.30 13.57
N LEU A 70 -14.89 -39.08 13.93
CA LEU A 70 -15.40 -39.43 15.26
C LEU A 70 -15.78 -40.92 15.32
N ASN A 71 -15.36 -41.59 16.39
CA ASN A 71 -15.69 -42.99 16.64
C ASN A 71 -17.00 -43.15 17.44
N ASP A 72 -17.41 -42.15 18.23
CA ASP A 72 -18.64 -42.16 19.02
C ASP A 72 -19.39 -40.81 18.97
N ILE A 73 -20.70 -40.85 18.80
CA ILE A 73 -21.58 -39.66 18.68
C ILE A 73 -21.82 -38.98 20.05
N GLY A 74 -21.54 -39.67 21.16
CA GLY A 74 -21.73 -39.18 22.53
C GLY A 74 -20.74 -38.11 22.99
N GLU A 75 -19.63 -37.89 22.28
CA GLU A 75 -18.65 -36.86 22.63
C GLU A 75 -19.16 -35.42 22.40
N PHE A 76 -20.25 -35.25 21.64
CA PHE A 76 -20.87 -33.94 21.42
C PHE A 76 -21.78 -33.49 22.59
N GLU A 77 -22.31 -34.41 23.41
CA GLU A 77 -23.32 -34.08 24.42
C GLU A 77 -22.75 -33.59 25.76
N ASN A 78 -21.46 -33.81 26.02
CA ASN A 78 -20.82 -33.36 27.28
C ASN A 78 -20.39 -31.87 27.27
N VAL A 79 -20.71 -31.11 26.22
CA VAL A 79 -20.43 -29.65 26.17
C VAL A 79 -21.40 -28.83 27.05
N ARG A 80 -22.38 -29.45 27.73
CA ARG A 80 -23.26 -28.74 28.67
C ARG A 80 -23.60 -29.56 29.91
N LYS A 81 -22.65 -29.66 30.84
CA LYS A 81 -22.91 -29.73 32.28
C LYS A 81 -21.63 -29.37 33.02
N LEU A 82 -21.55 -28.13 33.50
CA LEU A 82 -20.65 -27.74 34.58
C LEU A 82 -21.09 -28.52 35.83
N GLU A 83 -20.34 -29.54 36.21
CA GLU A 83 -20.24 -29.91 37.62
C GLU A 83 -19.03 -29.15 38.21
N PRO A 84 -19.17 -28.53 39.39
CA PRO A 84 -18.11 -27.72 39.97
C PRO A 84 -16.91 -28.61 40.35
N PRO A 85 -15.69 -28.08 40.27
CA PRO A 85 -14.51 -28.82 40.68
C PRO A 85 -14.58 -29.05 42.20
N ASN A 86 -14.46 -30.31 42.63
CA ASN A 86 -14.22 -30.66 44.02
C ASN A 86 -12.82 -30.15 44.43
N THR A 87 -12.70 -28.85 44.66
CA THR A 87 -11.49 -28.20 45.18
C THR A 87 -11.46 -28.40 46.68
N THR A 88 -10.61 -29.28 47.18
CA THR A 88 -9.94 -29.11 48.50
C THR A 88 -8.84 -30.16 48.75
N SER A 89 -8.93 -31.37 48.19
CA SER A 89 -7.88 -32.40 48.39
C SER A 89 -6.70 -32.32 47.40
N ASP A 90 -6.96 -31.90 46.17
CA ASP A 90 -5.98 -32.07 45.07
C ASP A 90 -4.99 -30.91 44.92
N SER A 91 -5.33 -29.72 45.44
CA SER A 91 -4.46 -28.53 45.45
C SER A 91 -3.33 -28.64 46.47
N LEU A 92 -3.55 -29.34 47.59
CA LEU A 92 -2.54 -29.59 48.62
C LEU A 92 -1.44 -30.55 48.14
N ASN A 93 -1.81 -31.59 47.38
CA ASN A 93 -0.85 -32.51 46.78
C ASN A 93 -0.03 -31.87 45.63
N TYR A 94 -0.63 -30.93 44.90
CA TYR A 94 0.05 -30.24 43.79
C TYR A 94 1.29 -29.43 44.25
N ASN A 95 1.14 -28.67 45.33
CA ASN A 95 2.21 -27.81 45.84
C ASN A 95 3.36 -28.61 46.48
N LEU A 96 3.06 -29.76 47.09
CA LEU A 96 4.06 -30.68 47.66
C LEU A 96 4.89 -31.35 46.56
N ILE A 97 4.24 -31.81 45.50
CA ILE A 97 4.89 -32.46 44.35
C ILE A 97 5.74 -31.45 43.56
N GLN A 98 5.27 -30.21 43.38
CA GLN A 98 6.05 -29.16 42.71
C GLN A 98 7.30 -28.77 43.51
N ALA A 99 7.25 -28.83 44.85
CA ALA A 99 8.41 -28.61 45.70
C ALA A 99 9.47 -29.73 45.57
N GLU A 100 9.04 -30.99 45.41
CA GLU A 100 9.96 -32.13 45.20
C GLU A 100 10.62 -32.10 43.81
N PHE A 101 9.89 -31.73 42.75
CA PHE A 101 10.51 -31.54 41.43
C PHE A 101 11.47 -30.35 41.40
N LYS A 102 11.20 -29.26 42.14
CA LYS A 102 12.14 -28.12 42.28
C LYS A 102 13.46 -28.49 42.94
N GLN A 103 13.50 -29.55 43.76
CA GLN A 103 14.72 -30.05 44.40
C GLN A 103 15.60 -30.92 43.48
N CYS A 104 15.11 -31.31 42.29
CA CYS A 104 15.88 -32.14 41.35
C CYS A 104 16.97 -31.32 40.66
N ALA A 105 18.25 -31.70 40.78
CA ALA A 105 19.37 -30.99 40.17
C ALA A 105 19.76 -31.52 38.79
N HIS A 106 19.44 -32.79 38.49
CA HIS A 106 19.75 -33.42 37.21
C HIS A 106 18.53 -34.07 36.55
N LEU A 107 18.54 -34.16 35.22
CA LEU A 107 17.50 -34.85 34.42
C LEU A 107 17.25 -36.28 34.92
N ARG A 108 18.30 -36.97 35.41
CA ARG A 108 18.21 -38.33 35.96
C ARG A 108 17.33 -38.40 37.20
N ASP A 109 17.33 -37.36 38.03
CA ASP A 109 16.55 -37.32 39.28
C ASP A 109 15.06 -37.14 38.95
N VAL A 110 14.76 -36.27 37.97
CA VAL A 110 13.41 -36.06 37.45
C VAL A 110 12.83 -37.36 36.88
N PHE A 111 13.59 -38.07 36.03
CA PHE A 111 13.15 -39.37 35.51
C PHE A 111 13.00 -40.45 36.60
N SER A 112 13.84 -40.42 37.65
CA SER A 112 13.76 -41.36 38.77
C SER A 112 12.52 -41.15 39.65
N LEU A 113 12.11 -39.90 39.86
CA LEU A 113 10.89 -39.54 40.57
C LEU A 113 9.66 -39.97 39.77
N ILE A 114 9.68 -39.78 38.45
CA ILE A 114 8.59 -40.20 37.57
C ILE A 114 8.42 -41.72 37.56
N THR A 115 9.51 -42.50 37.62
CA THR A 115 9.43 -43.97 37.73
C THR A 115 8.88 -44.47 39.07
N LYS A 116 8.91 -43.64 40.13
CA LYS A 116 8.34 -43.97 41.44
C LYS A 116 6.86 -43.64 41.55
N CYS A 117 6.31 -42.82 40.66
CA CYS A 117 4.89 -42.48 40.64
C CYS A 117 4.05 -43.62 40.04
N SER A 118 3.13 -44.20 40.84
CA SER A 118 2.24 -45.29 40.41
C SER A 118 1.15 -44.85 39.42
N LYS A 119 0.77 -43.55 39.46
CA LYS A 119 -0.11 -42.90 38.48
C LYS A 119 0.47 -41.54 38.10
N ILE A 120 0.73 -41.34 36.81
CA ILE A 120 1.13 -40.05 36.26
C ILE A 120 -0.14 -39.22 36.09
N THR A 121 -0.37 -38.26 37.00
CA THR A 121 -1.46 -37.30 36.86
C THR A 121 -1.05 -36.15 35.92
N PRO A 122 -2.01 -35.48 35.24
CA PRO A 122 -1.80 -34.25 34.46
C PRO A 122 -0.81 -33.27 35.06
N ASN A 123 -1.00 -33.01 36.35
CA ASN A 123 -0.27 -32.06 37.16
C ASN A 123 1.18 -32.50 37.43
N ILE A 124 1.42 -33.80 37.67
CA ILE A 124 2.76 -34.39 37.82
C ILE A 124 3.51 -34.33 36.49
N ALA A 125 2.82 -34.62 35.38
CA ALA A 125 3.43 -34.59 34.04
C ALA A 125 3.85 -33.16 33.64
N LEU A 126 3.01 -32.18 33.96
CA LEU A 126 3.26 -30.76 33.71
C LEU A 126 4.45 -30.24 34.55
N ALA A 127 4.47 -30.51 35.86
CA ALA A 127 5.58 -30.15 36.74
C ALA A 127 6.91 -30.83 36.34
N ALA A 128 6.84 -32.08 35.90
CA ALA A 128 8.01 -32.81 35.38
C ALA A 128 8.56 -32.18 34.09
N ILE A 129 7.70 -31.77 33.17
CA ILE A 129 8.11 -31.15 31.90
C ILE A 129 8.65 -29.73 32.12
N GLU A 130 8.02 -28.93 32.99
CA GLU A 130 8.55 -27.62 33.39
C GLU A 130 9.95 -27.73 34.04
N ARG A 131 10.17 -28.75 34.87
CA ARG A 131 11.48 -28.96 35.49
C ARG A 131 12.53 -29.49 34.52
N ILE A 132 12.15 -30.40 33.61
CA ILE A 132 13.03 -30.84 32.52
C ILE A 132 13.48 -29.61 31.71
N TYR A 133 12.55 -28.69 31.44
CA TYR A 133 12.83 -27.43 30.77
C TYR A 133 13.77 -26.51 31.56
N ASP A 134 13.55 -26.30 32.86
CA ASP A 134 14.43 -25.46 33.69
C ASP A 134 15.88 -25.99 33.70
N LEU A 135 16.04 -27.32 33.74
CA LEU A 135 17.34 -27.97 33.73
C LEU A 135 18.03 -27.86 32.36
N GLU A 136 17.29 -27.89 31.26
CA GLU A 136 17.84 -27.65 29.92
C GLU A 136 18.23 -26.17 29.71
N LYS A 137 17.44 -25.22 30.22
CA LYS A 137 17.71 -23.78 30.09
C LYS A 137 18.97 -23.32 30.82
N ILE A 138 19.28 -23.91 31.98
CA ILE A 138 20.52 -23.65 32.72
C ILE A 138 21.76 -24.16 31.94
N THR A 139 21.55 -25.06 30.98
CA THR A 139 22.61 -25.76 30.26
C THR A 139 22.75 -25.24 28.82
N THR A 140 23.12 -23.97 28.60
CA THR A 140 23.57 -23.49 27.26
C THR A 140 24.60 -22.35 27.38
N PRO A 141 25.49 -22.09 26.39
CA PRO A 141 26.00 -22.89 25.28
C PRO A 141 27.54 -22.90 25.30
N MET A 142 28.18 -24.01 25.68
CA MET A 142 29.58 -24.23 25.30
C MET A 142 29.66 -25.49 24.46
N VAL A 143 30.16 -25.27 23.24
CA VAL A 143 30.52 -26.23 22.20
C VAL A 143 30.98 -27.55 22.80
N VAL A 144 30.10 -28.55 22.76
CA VAL A 144 30.51 -29.95 22.67
C VAL A 144 29.52 -30.62 21.74
N ASP A 145 30.05 -31.06 20.59
CA ASP A 145 29.46 -32.09 19.75
C ASP A 145 29.18 -33.34 20.59
N ILE A 146 28.02 -33.37 21.25
CA ILE A 146 27.48 -34.60 21.80
C ILE A 146 26.58 -35.15 20.70
N LYS A 147 27.16 -36.07 19.92
CA LYS A 147 26.42 -37.05 19.12
C LYS A 147 25.21 -37.57 19.91
N PRO A 148 24.09 -37.90 19.25
CA PRO A 148 22.86 -38.34 19.90
C PRO A 148 23.03 -39.79 20.42
N ASP A 149 23.95 -40.01 21.35
CA ASP A 149 24.22 -41.31 21.91
C ASP A 149 23.25 -41.56 23.07
N TYR A 150 22.19 -42.29 22.72
CA TYR A 150 21.31 -43.03 23.61
C TYR A 150 20.64 -42.23 24.73
N ILE A 151 19.58 -41.49 24.38
CA ILE A 151 18.38 -41.54 25.24
C ILE A 151 18.02 -43.03 25.28
N SER A 152 18.20 -43.70 26.43
CA SER A 152 17.77 -45.09 26.53
C SER A 152 16.31 -45.19 26.11
N ASP A 153 15.94 -46.17 25.29
CA ASP A 153 14.59 -46.33 24.74
C ASP A 153 13.49 -46.21 25.82
N ALA A 154 13.82 -46.60 27.06
CA ALA A 154 12.99 -46.43 28.25
C ALA A 154 12.74 -44.95 28.64
N LYS A 155 13.76 -44.08 28.59
CA LYS A 155 13.60 -42.64 28.86
C LYS A 155 12.80 -41.95 27.75
N GLY A 156 12.98 -42.36 26.49
CA GLY A 156 12.16 -41.92 25.37
C GLY A 156 10.69 -42.31 25.54
N ALA A 157 10.42 -43.55 25.97
CA ALA A 157 9.07 -44.03 26.25
C ALA A 157 8.40 -43.36 27.46
N ILE A 158 9.17 -43.04 28.52
CA ILE A 158 8.67 -42.29 29.67
C ILE A 158 8.30 -40.86 29.26
N LEU A 159 9.17 -40.20 28.48
CA LEU A 159 8.89 -38.88 27.92
C LEU A 159 7.65 -38.93 27.00
N GLU A 160 7.53 -39.93 26.13
CA GLU A 160 6.36 -40.10 25.27
C GLU A 160 5.07 -40.30 26.08
N LYS A 161 5.12 -41.06 27.18
CA LYS A 161 3.98 -41.26 28.07
C LYS A 161 3.59 -39.98 28.82
N LEU A 162 4.56 -39.20 29.29
CA LEU A 162 4.32 -37.90 29.92
C LEU A 162 3.72 -36.91 28.93
N LEU A 163 4.29 -36.82 27.72
CA LEU A 163 3.80 -35.91 26.68
C LEU A 163 2.39 -36.32 26.21
N ARG A 164 2.06 -37.62 26.10
CA ARG A 164 0.68 -38.07 25.85
C ARG A 164 -0.28 -37.69 26.98
N VAL A 165 0.17 -37.70 28.23
CA VAL A 165 -0.65 -37.26 29.37
C VAL A 165 -0.85 -35.74 29.33
N VAL A 166 0.16 -34.96 28.95
CA VAL A 166 0.06 -33.50 28.76
C VAL A 166 -0.81 -33.13 27.56
N ILE A 167 -0.74 -33.87 26.46
CA ILE A 167 -1.65 -33.68 25.30
C ILE A 167 -3.12 -33.84 25.74
N ARG A 168 -3.40 -34.73 26.70
CA ARG A 168 -4.74 -34.94 27.27
C ARG A 168 -5.18 -33.90 28.31
N THR A 169 -4.35 -32.95 28.73
CA THR A 169 -4.74 -31.94 29.73
C THR A 169 -5.41 -30.74 29.08
N GLU A 170 -6.38 -30.10 29.74
CA GLU A 170 -7.06 -28.91 29.19
C GLU A 170 -6.19 -27.64 29.18
N ASP A 171 -5.02 -27.66 29.82
CA ASP A 171 -4.18 -26.47 29.98
C ASP A 171 -3.42 -26.12 28.69
N THR A 172 -3.91 -25.09 27.99
CA THR A 172 -3.36 -24.63 26.71
C THR A 172 -2.16 -23.71 26.85
N ASN A 173 -1.99 -23.04 27.99
CA ASN A 173 -0.86 -22.13 28.19
C ASN A 173 0.46 -22.91 28.32
N THR A 174 0.42 -24.07 28.98
CA THR A 174 1.60 -24.93 29.12
C THR A 174 1.97 -25.60 27.80
N ILE A 175 1.00 -26.01 26.97
CA ILE A 175 1.29 -26.50 25.62
C ILE A 175 1.92 -25.40 24.73
N LEU A 176 1.41 -24.17 24.80
CA LEU A 176 2.00 -23.04 24.06
C LEU A 176 3.40 -22.68 24.57
N ASN A 177 3.65 -22.77 25.87
CA ASN A 177 4.98 -22.57 26.45
C ASN A 177 5.94 -23.68 26.02
N ILE A 178 5.48 -24.94 26.01
CA ILE A 178 6.24 -26.10 25.53
C ILE A 178 6.60 -25.94 24.06
N LEU A 179 5.68 -25.46 23.21
CA LEU A 179 5.94 -25.20 21.80
C LEU A 179 7.04 -24.13 21.63
N LYS A 180 6.99 -23.04 22.41
CA LYS A 180 7.99 -21.96 22.40
C LYS A 180 9.40 -22.37 22.86
N THR A 181 9.61 -23.61 23.33
CA THR A 181 10.93 -24.08 23.77
C THR A 181 11.84 -24.53 22.63
N ASP A 182 13.14 -24.22 22.70
CA ASP A 182 14.18 -24.66 21.75
C ASP A 182 14.99 -25.86 22.27
N SER A 183 14.30 -26.89 22.78
CA SER A 183 14.96 -28.11 23.22
C SER A 183 15.04 -29.16 22.11
N SER A 184 16.24 -29.73 21.93
CA SER A 184 16.49 -30.84 20.99
C SER A 184 15.69 -32.10 21.34
N LEU A 185 15.34 -32.29 22.63
CA LEU A 185 14.54 -33.41 23.12
C LEU A 185 13.05 -33.34 22.73
N LEU A 186 12.47 -32.13 22.68
CA LEU A 186 11.04 -31.96 22.35
C LEU A 186 10.78 -31.75 20.86
N HIS A 187 11.80 -31.41 20.08
CA HIS A 187 11.71 -31.21 18.63
C HIS A 187 10.89 -32.30 17.89
N PRO A 188 11.11 -33.62 18.10
CA PRO A 188 10.34 -34.66 17.40
C PRO A 188 8.85 -34.74 17.83
N TYR A 189 8.47 -34.16 18.96
CA TYR A 189 7.11 -34.20 19.49
C TYR A 189 6.32 -32.91 19.25
N LYS A 190 6.97 -31.82 18.80
CA LYS A 190 6.32 -30.53 18.52
C LYS A 190 5.13 -30.64 17.55
N HIS A 191 5.20 -31.50 16.53
CA HIS A 191 4.08 -31.73 15.61
C HIS A 191 2.83 -32.28 16.29
N LYS A 192 2.98 -33.20 17.26
CA LYS A 192 1.83 -33.76 18.00
C LYS A 192 1.16 -32.71 18.88
N PHE A 193 1.94 -31.77 19.42
CA PHE A 193 1.39 -30.62 20.15
C PHE A 193 0.70 -29.64 19.20
N CYS A 194 1.23 -29.40 18.00
CA CYS A 194 0.55 -28.57 17.00
C CYS A 194 -0.80 -29.16 16.57
N ASP A 195 -0.87 -30.48 16.36
CA ASP A 195 -2.11 -31.19 16.02
C ASP A 195 -3.14 -31.11 17.17
N GLU A 196 -2.68 -31.19 18.42
CA GLU A 196 -3.55 -31.06 19.59
C GLU A 196 -4.04 -29.62 19.80
N VAL A 197 -3.19 -28.62 19.59
CA VAL A 197 -3.63 -27.21 19.62
C VAL A 197 -4.64 -26.97 18.49
N LEU A 198 -4.40 -27.50 17.29
CA LEU A 198 -5.35 -27.43 16.18
C LEU A 198 -6.69 -28.11 16.53
N ASN A 199 -6.69 -29.23 17.26
CA ASN A 199 -7.91 -29.84 17.80
C ASN A 199 -8.68 -28.89 18.71
N ARG A 200 -7.98 -28.18 19.61
CA ARG A 200 -8.60 -27.22 20.53
C ARG A 200 -9.11 -25.96 19.83
N VAL A 201 -8.50 -25.58 18.71
CA VAL A 201 -9.01 -24.52 17.83
C VAL A 201 -10.34 -24.95 17.23
N ILE A 202 -10.41 -26.17 16.67
CA ILE A 202 -11.63 -26.72 16.05
C ILE A 202 -12.75 -26.93 17.10
N ASP A 203 -12.39 -27.30 18.33
CA ASP A 203 -13.35 -27.49 19.42
C ASP A 203 -13.79 -26.17 20.09
N ASN A 204 -13.32 -25.00 19.59
CA ASN A 204 -13.60 -23.67 20.13
C ASN A 204 -13.23 -23.49 21.62
N LYS A 205 -12.14 -24.13 22.06
CA LYS A 205 -11.67 -24.12 23.46
C LYS A 205 -10.57 -23.09 23.75
N LEU A 206 -10.13 -22.36 22.74
CA LEU A 206 -9.03 -21.38 22.82
C LEU A 206 -9.55 -19.94 22.82
N THR A 207 -8.84 -19.05 23.52
CA THR A 207 -9.08 -17.60 23.42
C THR A 207 -8.37 -17.01 22.19
N LEU A 208 -8.86 -15.87 21.70
CA LEU A 208 -8.26 -15.18 20.54
C LEU A 208 -6.76 -14.91 20.71
N ASP A 209 -6.31 -14.50 21.91
CA ASP A 209 -4.89 -14.24 22.19
C ASP A 209 -4.04 -15.52 22.12
N GLN A 210 -4.57 -16.65 22.61
CA GLN A 210 -3.89 -17.94 22.51
C GLN A 210 -3.76 -18.41 21.05
N ILE A 211 -4.80 -18.21 20.24
CA ILE A 211 -4.78 -18.50 18.79
C ILE A 211 -3.75 -17.59 18.10
N CYS A 212 -3.71 -16.30 18.43
CA CYS A 212 -2.74 -15.36 17.88
C CYS A 212 -1.29 -15.72 18.24
N ASN A 213 -1.05 -16.07 19.50
CA ASN A 213 0.28 -16.47 19.99
C ASN A 213 0.75 -17.78 19.36
N PHE A 214 -0.15 -18.75 19.19
CA PHE A 214 0.15 -19.99 18.47
C PHE A 214 0.48 -19.73 17.00
N THR A 215 -0.31 -18.88 16.34
CA THR A 215 -0.09 -18.59 14.92
C THR A 215 1.22 -17.83 14.71
N ARG A 216 1.57 -16.89 15.60
CA ARG A 216 2.90 -16.24 15.60
C ARG A 216 4.04 -17.22 15.79
N TYR A 217 3.89 -18.19 16.68
CA TYR A 217 4.87 -19.25 16.87
C TYR A 217 5.10 -20.04 15.57
N LEU A 218 4.02 -20.41 14.88
CA LEU A 218 4.11 -21.13 13.61
C LEU A 218 4.79 -20.25 12.53
N ILE A 219 4.44 -18.96 12.46
CA ILE A 219 5.03 -18.01 11.50
C ILE A 219 6.54 -17.85 11.71
N ASN A 220 7.00 -17.74 12.97
CA ASN A 220 8.42 -17.60 13.28
C ASN A 220 9.21 -18.88 12.95
N ASN A 221 8.57 -20.05 12.99
CA ASN A 221 9.18 -21.35 12.70
C ASN A 221 8.84 -21.90 11.30
N ASN A 222 8.56 -21.01 10.33
CA ASN A 222 8.12 -21.32 8.96
C ASN A 222 9.11 -22.12 8.09
N VAL A 223 10.14 -22.73 8.67
CA VAL A 223 11.10 -23.63 7.98
C VAL A 223 10.45 -24.98 7.64
N ASP A 224 9.49 -25.45 8.44
CA ASP A 224 8.81 -26.73 8.19
C ASP A 224 7.52 -26.54 7.36
N PRO A 225 7.37 -27.26 6.21
CA PRO A 225 6.17 -27.18 5.39
C PRO A 225 4.88 -27.53 6.15
N LYS A 226 4.94 -28.44 7.14
CA LYS A 226 3.77 -28.82 7.94
C LYS A 226 3.22 -27.66 8.77
N TYR A 227 4.08 -26.77 9.27
CA TYR A 227 3.61 -25.58 9.99
C TYR A 227 2.90 -24.61 9.06
N SER A 228 3.34 -24.48 7.80
CA SER A 228 2.66 -23.64 6.83
C SER A 228 1.25 -24.14 6.49
N GLU A 229 1.05 -25.46 6.43
CA GLU A 229 -0.28 -26.04 6.25
C GLU A 229 -1.16 -25.88 7.49
N THR A 230 -0.59 -26.02 8.69
CA THR A 230 -1.32 -25.81 9.95
C THR A 230 -1.74 -24.36 10.12
N ILE A 231 -0.89 -23.39 9.75
CA ILE A 231 -1.23 -21.95 9.74
C ILE A 231 -2.46 -21.71 8.88
N ASP A 232 -2.48 -22.24 7.66
CA ASP A 232 -3.59 -22.01 6.76
C ASP A 232 -4.89 -22.62 7.26
N LYS A 233 -4.85 -23.67 8.10
CA LYS A 233 -6.02 -24.32 8.75
C LYS A 233 -6.55 -23.54 9.97
N MET A 234 -5.78 -22.59 10.54
CA MET A 234 -6.18 -21.80 11.71
C MET A 234 -7.34 -20.83 11.45
N TRP A 235 -7.66 -20.54 10.18
CA TRP A 235 -8.71 -19.60 9.79
C TRP A 235 -10.09 -19.91 10.38
N VAL A 236 -10.40 -21.20 10.59
CA VAL A 236 -11.67 -21.63 11.20
C VAL A 236 -11.81 -21.06 12.61
N GLY A 237 -10.74 -21.09 13.40
CA GLY A 237 -10.74 -20.54 14.76
C GLY A 237 -10.94 -19.02 14.80
N PHE A 238 -10.40 -18.30 13.82
CA PHE A 238 -10.57 -16.85 13.75
C PHE A 238 -12.01 -16.46 13.36
N ILE A 239 -12.68 -17.24 12.51
CA ILE A 239 -14.10 -17.01 12.16
C ILE A 239 -15.02 -17.36 13.34
N GLU A 240 -14.77 -18.45 14.03
CA GLU A 240 -15.60 -18.83 15.18
C GLU A 240 -15.48 -17.85 16.36
N LYS A 241 -14.36 -17.13 16.45
CA LYS A 241 -14.09 -16.09 17.45
C LYS A 241 -14.32 -14.67 16.92
N GLU A 242 -15.10 -14.50 15.86
CA GLU A 242 -15.39 -13.20 15.27
C GLU A 242 -15.99 -12.19 16.28
N ASP A 243 -16.78 -12.68 17.24
CA ASP A 243 -17.42 -11.86 18.28
C ASP A 243 -16.45 -11.36 19.37
N GLU A 244 -15.27 -11.98 19.53
CA GLU A 244 -14.25 -11.62 20.52
C GLU A 244 -13.21 -10.60 19.97
N ILE A 245 -13.39 -10.16 18.72
CA ILE A 245 -12.47 -9.22 18.06
C ILE A 245 -12.79 -7.79 18.46
N ASP A 246 -12.00 -7.30 19.42
CA ASP A 246 -12.08 -5.94 19.95
C ASP A 246 -10.92 -5.04 19.49
N GLU A 247 -11.04 -3.75 19.85
CA GLU A 247 -10.11 -2.65 19.54
C GLU A 247 -8.66 -2.91 19.95
N THR A 248 -8.43 -3.72 20.98
CA THR A 248 -7.10 -4.04 21.50
C THR A 248 -6.46 -5.25 20.83
N ASN A 249 -7.25 -6.08 20.16
CA ASN A 249 -6.81 -7.39 19.65
C ASN A 249 -6.71 -7.39 18.12
N ILE A 250 -7.32 -6.40 17.45
CA ILE A 250 -7.32 -6.28 16.01
C ILE A 250 -5.91 -6.17 15.42
N ASP A 251 -5.00 -5.45 16.08
CA ASP A 251 -3.60 -5.34 15.64
C ASP A 251 -2.86 -6.69 15.69
N LEU A 252 -3.19 -7.54 16.68
CA LEU A 252 -2.60 -8.86 16.81
C LEU A 252 -2.97 -9.75 15.63
N LEU A 253 -4.22 -9.66 15.16
CA LEU A 253 -4.72 -10.39 13.99
C LEU A 253 -4.11 -9.87 12.69
N PHE A 254 -4.02 -8.55 12.52
CA PHE A 254 -3.33 -7.98 11.37
C PHE A 254 -1.88 -8.48 11.29
N LYS A 255 -1.16 -8.56 12.41
CA LYS A 255 0.26 -9.03 12.45
C LYS A 255 0.44 -10.47 11.96
N ILE A 256 -0.63 -11.28 11.94
CA ILE A 256 -0.62 -12.68 11.50
C ILE A 256 -0.82 -12.81 9.99
N LEU A 257 -1.46 -11.83 9.35
CA LEU A 257 -1.77 -11.84 7.91
C LEU A 257 -0.58 -12.12 6.97
N PRO A 258 0.64 -11.61 7.20
CA PRO A 258 1.76 -11.85 6.29
C PRO A 258 2.16 -13.32 6.20
N GLY A 259 1.90 -14.12 7.25
CA GLY A 259 2.28 -15.53 7.32
C GLY A 259 1.28 -16.50 6.69
N LEU A 260 0.07 -16.05 6.37
CA LEU A 260 -0.99 -16.86 5.78
C LEU A 260 -0.86 -16.91 4.25
N LYS A 261 -1.13 -18.08 3.65
CA LYS A 261 -1.09 -18.27 2.19
C LYS A 261 -2.51 -18.39 1.63
N SER A 262 -3.15 -19.53 1.83
CA SER A 262 -4.41 -19.90 1.18
C SER A 262 -5.61 -19.23 1.85
N SER A 263 -5.61 -19.17 3.18
CA SER A 263 -6.71 -18.60 3.97
C SER A 263 -6.60 -17.10 4.23
N LYS A 264 -5.54 -16.48 3.72
CA LYS A 264 -5.24 -15.06 3.88
C LYS A 264 -6.41 -14.16 3.47
N ARG A 265 -7.05 -14.44 2.33
CA ARG A 265 -8.13 -13.60 1.79
C ARG A 265 -9.40 -13.66 2.63
N THR A 266 -9.75 -14.84 3.15
CA THR A 266 -10.91 -15.00 4.04
C THR A 266 -10.72 -14.19 5.32
N ILE A 267 -9.51 -14.24 5.90
CA ILE A 267 -9.19 -13.48 7.10
C ILE A 267 -9.13 -11.97 6.80
N ILE A 268 -8.65 -11.56 5.63
CA ILE A 268 -8.73 -10.16 5.18
C ILE A 268 -10.20 -9.70 5.16
N VAL A 269 -11.12 -10.43 4.53
CA VAL A 269 -12.54 -10.03 4.45
C VAL A 269 -13.14 -9.84 5.85
N LEU A 270 -12.87 -10.76 6.78
CA LEU A 270 -13.32 -10.64 8.17
C LEU A 270 -12.70 -9.43 8.88
N LEU A 271 -11.40 -9.19 8.69
CA LEU A 271 -10.73 -8.02 9.26
C LEU A 271 -11.20 -6.71 8.65
N GLU A 272 -11.57 -6.68 7.37
CA GLU A 272 -12.14 -5.49 6.72
C GLU A 272 -13.52 -5.15 7.31
N GLN A 273 -14.35 -6.16 7.58
CA GLN A 273 -15.63 -5.97 8.27
C GLN A 273 -15.42 -5.41 9.69
N LYS A 274 -14.54 -6.03 10.49
CA LYS A 274 -14.26 -5.56 11.85
C LYS A 274 -13.57 -4.20 11.88
N LEU A 275 -12.70 -3.90 10.91
CA LEU A 275 -12.12 -2.57 10.76
C LEU A 275 -13.21 -1.53 10.50
N SER A 276 -14.23 -1.87 9.69
CA SER A 276 -15.39 -1.00 9.44
C SER A 276 -16.22 -0.74 10.69
N ASP A 277 -16.30 -1.70 11.60
CA ASP A 277 -17.07 -1.57 12.84
C ASP A 277 -16.31 -0.80 13.92
N TYR A 278 -15.00 -1.02 14.07
CA TYR A 278 -14.24 -0.51 15.21
C TYR A 278 -13.28 0.64 14.90
N TRP A 279 -13.18 1.12 13.65
CA TRP A 279 -12.19 2.11 13.24
C TRP A 279 -12.10 3.30 14.19
N TYR A 280 -13.23 3.84 14.65
CA TYR A 280 -13.27 5.09 15.42
C TYR A 280 -12.62 5.02 16.81
N LYS A 281 -12.30 3.82 17.31
CA LYS A 281 -11.68 3.64 18.63
C LYS A 281 -10.26 3.08 18.56
N ILE A 282 -9.75 2.81 17.35
CA ILE A 282 -8.39 2.32 17.15
C ILE A 282 -7.38 3.40 17.55
N LYS A 283 -6.39 3.02 18.35
CA LYS A 283 -5.29 3.88 18.80
C LYS A 283 -4.28 4.15 17.69
N VAL A 284 -3.50 5.23 17.82
CA VAL A 284 -2.50 5.65 16.82
C VAL A 284 -1.45 4.57 16.55
N SER A 285 -0.87 3.97 17.59
CA SER A 285 0.14 2.92 17.45
C SER A 285 -0.39 1.69 16.72
N SER A 286 -1.61 1.25 17.06
CA SER A 286 -2.28 0.13 16.41
C SER A 286 -2.52 0.42 14.92
N MET A 287 -2.91 1.64 14.56
CA MET A 287 -3.11 2.00 13.15
C MET A 287 -1.79 2.05 12.36
N GLN A 288 -0.69 2.50 12.96
CA GLN A 288 0.62 2.47 12.31
C GLN A 288 1.07 1.05 11.96
N ASP A 289 0.80 0.09 12.86
CA ASP A 289 1.05 -1.33 12.62
C ASP A 289 0.15 -1.88 11.50
N ILE A 290 -1.15 -1.56 11.52
CA ILE A 290 -2.09 -1.95 10.47
C ILE A 290 -1.64 -1.44 9.09
N LEU A 291 -1.20 -0.18 9.00
CA LEU A 291 -0.70 0.40 7.76
C LEU A 291 0.61 -0.25 7.27
N GLU A 292 1.49 -0.66 8.18
CA GLU A 292 2.69 -1.42 7.81
C GLU A 292 2.30 -2.76 7.17
N ILE A 293 1.25 -3.40 7.68
CA ILE A 293 0.75 -4.66 7.15
C ILE A 293 0.04 -4.45 5.81
N PHE A 294 -0.61 -3.30 5.61
CA PHE A 294 -1.16 -2.91 4.29
C PHE A 294 -0.07 -2.86 3.22
N LEU A 295 1.11 -2.33 3.57
CA LEU A 295 2.27 -2.29 2.66
C LEU A 295 2.78 -3.69 2.30
N GLN A 296 2.78 -4.62 3.26
CA GLN A 296 3.26 -5.99 3.05
C GLN A 296 2.27 -6.85 2.25
N VAL A 297 0.97 -6.72 2.54
CA VAL A 297 -0.07 -7.65 2.06
C VAL A 297 -0.65 -7.24 0.71
N LYS A 298 -0.66 -5.94 0.33
CA LYS A 298 -1.09 -5.36 -0.97
C LYS A 298 -2.52 -5.71 -1.47
N TYR A 299 -3.24 -6.64 -0.86
CA TYR A 299 -4.57 -7.12 -1.28
C TYR A 299 -5.70 -6.64 -0.35
N PHE A 300 -5.81 -5.34 -0.12
CA PHE A 300 -6.92 -4.75 0.63
C PHE A 300 -7.92 -4.06 -0.28
N SER A 301 -9.20 -4.05 0.12
CA SER A 301 -10.26 -3.37 -0.63
C SER A 301 -10.14 -1.84 -0.51
N LEU A 302 -10.67 -1.12 -1.50
CA LEU A 302 -10.73 0.35 -1.48
C LEU A 302 -11.49 0.90 -0.27
N GLN A 303 -12.44 0.13 0.27
CA GLN A 303 -13.21 0.50 1.46
C GLN A 303 -12.32 0.56 2.71
N SER A 304 -11.38 -0.38 2.87
CA SER A 304 -10.43 -0.37 3.98
C SER A 304 -9.58 0.90 3.99
N PHE A 305 -9.13 1.35 2.82
CA PHE A 305 -8.39 2.59 2.71
C PHE A 305 -9.26 3.83 3.01
N ALA A 306 -10.53 3.84 2.61
CA ALA A 306 -11.48 4.91 2.94
C ALA A 306 -11.73 5.01 4.46
N ILE A 307 -11.76 3.88 5.15
CA ILE A 307 -11.90 3.82 6.61
C ILE A 307 -10.65 4.39 7.28
N VAL A 308 -9.44 4.03 6.81
CA VAL A 308 -8.19 4.64 7.27
C VAL A 308 -8.20 6.15 7.09
N GLY A 309 -8.65 6.64 5.93
CA GLY A 309 -8.77 8.09 5.68
C GLY A 309 -9.75 8.78 6.63
N SER A 310 -10.88 8.14 6.91
CA SER A 310 -11.88 8.62 7.89
C SER A 310 -11.33 8.66 9.31
N TRP A 311 -10.61 7.60 9.72
CA TRP A 311 -9.91 7.54 11.00
C TRP A 311 -8.88 8.66 11.15
N PHE A 312 -8.07 8.86 10.10
CA PHE A 312 -7.01 9.85 10.08
C PHE A 312 -7.57 11.28 10.26
N ASN A 313 -8.68 11.59 9.59
CA ASN A 313 -9.35 12.89 9.75
C ASN A 313 -9.89 13.13 11.16
N ARG A 314 -10.39 12.07 11.83
CA ARG A 314 -10.89 12.19 13.22
C ARG A 314 -9.75 12.40 14.21
N ASN A 315 -8.67 11.63 14.08
CA ASN A 315 -7.60 11.59 15.07
C ASN A 315 -6.45 12.57 14.81
N ILE A 316 -6.54 13.38 13.76
CA ILE A 316 -5.50 14.35 13.38
C ILE A 316 -5.05 15.28 14.54
N HIS A 317 -5.98 15.61 15.44
CA HIS A 317 -5.71 16.51 16.58
C HIS A 317 -4.80 15.90 17.64
N VAL A 318 -4.71 14.56 17.72
CA VAL A 318 -3.88 13.82 18.68
C VAL A 318 -2.50 13.50 18.10
N LEU A 319 -2.29 13.67 16.79
CA LEU A 319 -1.07 13.22 16.12
C LEU A 319 0.14 14.15 16.37
N ASP A 320 1.25 13.52 16.71
CA ASP A 320 2.58 14.14 16.76
C ASP A 320 3.19 14.26 15.36
N GLU A 321 4.21 15.12 15.21
CA GLU A 321 4.89 15.33 13.92
C GLU A 321 5.45 14.03 13.33
N ASP A 322 6.08 13.19 14.15
CA ASP A 322 6.70 11.94 13.69
C ASP A 322 5.66 10.89 13.29
N THR A 323 4.55 10.79 14.05
CA THR A 323 3.45 9.88 13.72
C THR A 323 2.75 10.29 12.43
N LEU A 324 2.60 11.60 12.20
CA LEU A 324 2.03 12.14 10.97
C LEU A 324 2.94 11.86 9.77
N LEU A 325 4.25 12.06 9.93
CA LEU A 325 5.24 11.75 8.90
C LEU A 325 5.18 10.27 8.49
N ASP A 326 5.15 9.35 9.46
CA ASP A 326 5.05 7.92 9.20
C ASP A 326 3.75 7.56 8.45
N ILE A 327 2.60 8.07 8.89
CA ILE A 327 1.32 7.79 8.22
C ILE A 327 1.31 8.33 6.79
N ILE A 328 1.73 9.58 6.57
CA ILE A 328 1.74 10.19 5.23
C ILE A 328 2.69 9.45 4.30
N THR A 329 3.88 9.08 4.76
CA THR A 329 4.83 8.32 3.94
C THR A 329 4.30 6.93 3.59
N LYS A 330 3.62 6.24 4.52
CA LYS A 330 2.94 4.96 4.26
C LYS A 330 1.81 5.11 3.24
N LEU A 331 0.93 6.11 3.39
CA LEU A 331 -0.15 6.39 2.42
C LEU A 331 0.39 6.72 1.02
N THR A 332 1.48 7.49 0.96
CA THR A 332 2.19 7.82 -0.28
C THR A 332 2.74 6.55 -0.96
N ARG A 333 3.33 5.63 -0.19
CA ARG A 333 3.82 4.34 -0.71
C ARG A 333 2.70 3.39 -1.14
N LEU A 334 1.52 3.49 -0.52
CA LEU A 334 0.32 2.74 -0.89
C LEU A 334 -0.39 3.30 -2.13
N ASN A 335 0.06 4.43 -2.68
CA ASN A 335 -0.62 5.14 -3.76
C ASN A 335 -2.10 5.44 -3.44
N TYR A 336 -2.41 5.73 -2.18
CA TYR A 336 -3.78 6.02 -1.74
C TYR A 336 -3.96 7.48 -1.32
N THR A 337 -5.04 8.09 -1.81
CA THR A 337 -5.48 9.44 -1.43
C THR A 337 -7.00 9.51 -1.46
N ASP A 338 -7.57 10.33 -0.57
CA ASP A 338 -9.00 10.61 -0.49
C ASP A 338 -9.22 12.02 0.07
N CYS A 339 -10.39 12.59 -0.21
CA CYS A 339 -10.83 13.88 0.31
C CYS A 339 -10.79 13.97 1.84
N GLN A 340 -10.96 12.84 2.56
CA GLN A 340 -10.82 12.81 4.02
C GLN A 340 -9.36 12.99 4.46
N VAL A 341 -8.43 12.36 3.75
CA VAL A 341 -6.98 12.50 4.03
C VAL A 341 -6.52 13.92 3.74
N GLU A 342 -6.93 14.48 2.60
CA GLU A 342 -6.61 15.86 2.25
C GLU A 342 -7.11 16.86 3.31
N LYS A 343 -8.39 16.75 3.73
CA LYS A 343 -8.97 17.59 4.79
C LYS A 343 -8.27 17.42 6.13
N ALA A 344 -7.83 16.21 6.45
CA ALA A 344 -7.08 15.94 7.67
C ALA A 344 -5.76 16.70 7.67
N VAL A 345 -4.96 16.57 6.60
CA VAL A 345 -3.69 17.30 6.45
C VAL A 345 -3.94 18.81 6.48
N GLU A 346 -4.97 19.31 5.79
CA GLU A 346 -5.34 20.72 5.80
C GLU A 346 -5.60 21.24 7.23
N ARG A 347 -6.40 20.53 8.02
CA ARG A 347 -6.71 20.89 9.42
C ARG A 347 -5.46 20.90 10.30
N TYR A 348 -4.59 19.90 10.13
CA TYR A 348 -3.32 19.85 10.87
C TYR A 348 -2.45 21.06 10.55
N MET A 349 -2.30 21.38 9.27
CA MET A 349 -1.44 22.46 8.80
C MET A 349 -1.96 23.82 9.26
N LYS A 350 -3.28 24.05 9.22
CA LYS A 350 -3.90 25.28 9.77
C LYS A 350 -3.67 25.44 11.27
N TYR A 351 -3.68 24.35 12.04
CA TYR A 351 -3.50 24.41 13.48
C TYR A 351 -2.03 24.58 13.91
N LYS A 352 -1.10 23.95 13.18
CA LYS A 352 0.33 23.92 13.54
C LYS A 352 1.22 24.86 12.72
N GLU A 353 0.68 25.75 11.88
CA GLU A 353 1.46 26.66 11.00
C GLU A 353 2.70 27.29 11.68
N SER A 354 2.59 27.72 12.93
CA SER A 354 3.69 28.34 13.70
C SER A 354 4.54 27.38 14.56
N LYS A 355 4.15 26.10 14.67
CA LYS A 355 4.75 25.12 15.59
C LYS A 355 5.55 24.02 14.91
N ILE A 356 5.39 23.82 13.60
CA ILE A 356 6.10 22.77 12.85
C ILE A 356 7.61 23.05 12.94
N LYS A 357 8.37 22.08 13.45
CA LYS A 357 9.84 22.18 13.51
C LYS A 357 10.51 21.31 12.45
N SER A 358 9.95 20.13 12.18
CA SER A 358 10.57 19.17 11.26
C SER A 358 10.43 19.58 9.79
N HIS A 359 11.55 19.83 9.13
CA HIS A 359 11.59 20.06 7.67
C HIS A 359 11.24 18.79 6.87
N ILE A 360 11.45 17.61 7.46
CA ILE A 360 11.19 16.32 6.83
C ILE A 360 9.68 16.11 6.66
N LEU A 361 8.88 16.53 7.64
CA LEU A 361 7.42 16.47 7.55
C LEU A 361 6.89 17.31 6.38
N ILE A 362 7.40 18.53 6.22
CA ILE A 362 7.02 19.42 5.12
C ILE A 362 7.39 18.81 3.76
N VAL A 363 8.59 18.23 3.65
CA VAL A 363 9.01 17.50 2.44
C VAL A 363 8.06 16.35 2.13
N ALA A 364 7.67 15.56 3.15
CA ALA A 364 6.76 14.43 2.96
C ALA A 364 5.36 14.89 2.52
N ILE A 365 4.83 15.96 3.11
CA ILE A 365 3.54 16.55 2.71
C ILE A 365 3.59 17.10 1.29
N LEU A 366 4.66 17.82 0.92
CA LEU A 366 4.82 18.36 -0.42
C LEU A 366 4.99 17.25 -1.47
N ASN A 367 5.70 16.17 -1.14
CA ASN A 367 5.81 14.99 -1.99
C ASN A 367 4.46 14.28 -2.14
N TYR A 368 3.70 14.13 -1.06
CA TYR A 368 2.33 13.63 -1.08
C TYR A 368 1.44 14.47 -2.02
N CYS A 369 1.47 15.79 -1.89
CA CYS A 369 0.72 16.68 -2.78
C CYS A 369 1.16 16.54 -4.25
N MET A 370 2.47 16.42 -4.51
CA MET A 370 3.01 16.28 -5.86
C MET A 370 2.57 14.96 -6.51
N GLN A 371 2.71 13.83 -5.80
CA GLN A 371 2.42 12.50 -6.32
C GLN A 371 0.94 12.34 -6.69
N PHE A 372 0.04 12.84 -5.84
CA PHE A 372 -1.41 12.80 -6.08
C PHE A 372 -1.95 14.02 -6.82
N LYS A 373 -1.08 14.98 -7.17
CA LYS A 373 -1.38 16.24 -7.86
C LYS A 373 -2.41 17.11 -7.12
N ILE A 374 -2.35 17.10 -5.80
CA ILE A 374 -3.28 17.81 -4.91
C ILE A 374 -2.91 19.29 -4.87
N ARG A 375 -3.84 20.13 -5.32
CA ARG A 375 -3.70 21.59 -5.35
C ARG A 375 -4.55 22.26 -4.27
N ASN A 376 -4.28 21.93 -3.01
CA ASN A 376 -4.93 22.57 -1.88
C ASN A 376 -4.18 23.86 -1.49
N LYS A 377 -4.85 25.02 -1.63
CA LYS A 377 -4.24 26.33 -1.38
C LYS A 377 -3.76 26.47 0.06
N ASP A 378 -4.52 25.99 1.02
CA ASP A 378 -4.22 26.17 2.43
C ASP A 378 -2.97 25.37 2.83
N ILE A 379 -2.85 24.12 2.36
CA ILE A 379 -1.67 23.27 2.62
C ILE A 379 -0.42 23.91 1.99
N LEU A 380 -0.50 24.32 0.72
CA LEU A 380 0.64 24.86 -0.01
C LEU A 380 1.07 26.23 0.52
N ASN A 381 0.14 27.08 0.94
CA ASN A 381 0.47 28.38 1.53
C ASN A 381 1.17 28.23 2.89
N VAL A 382 0.70 27.34 3.76
CA VAL A 382 1.35 27.06 5.06
C VAL A 382 2.77 26.50 4.83
N CYS A 383 2.93 25.56 3.91
CA CYS A 383 4.27 25.06 3.52
C CYS A 383 5.14 26.21 2.97
N GLY A 384 4.56 27.12 2.18
CA GLY A 384 5.27 28.26 1.61
C GLY A 384 5.81 29.21 2.67
N ASN A 385 4.97 29.56 3.65
CA ASN A 385 5.33 30.38 4.80
C ASN A 385 6.43 29.73 5.65
N TYR A 386 6.32 28.42 5.90
CA TYR A 386 7.37 27.67 6.61
C TYR A 386 8.71 27.74 5.89
N LEU A 387 8.71 27.57 4.56
CA LEU A 387 9.94 27.62 3.75
C LEU A 387 10.60 28.99 3.86
N ILE A 388 9.85 30.09 3.76
CA ILE A 388 10.40 31.45 3.90
C ILE A 388 11.13 31.63 5.23
N ASN A 389 10.52 31.15 6.32
CA ASN A 389 11.08 31.33 7.67
C ASN A 389 12.29 30.41 7.95
N ASN A 390 12.33 29.20 7.36
CA ASN A 390 13.29 28.16 7.75
C ASN A 390 14.26 27.74 6.63
N ILE A 391 14.25 28.35 5.45
CA ILE A 391 15.06 27.94 4.30
C ILE A 391 16.58 27.88 4.58
N ASN A 392 17.08 28.73 5.48
CA ASN A 392 18.48 28.72 5.89
C ASN A 392 18.86 27.37 6.55
N ASN A 393 17.94 26.81 7.33
CA ASN A 393 18.13 25.59 8.10
C ASN A 393 17.94 24.31 7.27
N ILE A 394 17.28 24.40 6.10
CA ILE A 394 16.99 23.24 5.25
C ILE A 394 18.27 22.79 4.51
N PRO A 395 18.67 21.51 4.58
CA PRO A 395 19.80 21.01 3.81
C PRO A 395 19.61 21.15 2.30
N ALA A 396 20.70 21.36 1.57
CA ALA A 396 20.67 21.61 0.13
C ALA A 396 20.03 20.46 -0.67
N SER A 397 20.18 19.21 -0.21
CA SER A 397 19.57 18.01 -0.82
C SER A 397 18.04 18.00 -0.80
N PHE A 398 17.40 18.64 0.19
CA PHE A 398 15.94 18.67 0.32
C PHE A 398 15.29 19.83 -0.44
N LEU A 399 16.08 20.81 -0.91
CA LEU A 399 15.52 22.02 -1.54
C LEU A 399 14.72 21.71 -2.80
N LYS A 400 15.11 20.71 -3.60
CA LYS A 400 14.30 20.27 -4.74
C LYS A 400 12.94 19.78 -4.30
N CYS A 401 12.89 18.89 -3.31
CA CYS A 401 11.64 18.32 -2.82
C CYS A 401 10.72 19.39 -2.19
N CYS A 402 11.29 20.49 -1.71
CA CYS A 402 10.53 21.63 -1.21
C CYS A 402 10.02 22.55 -2.32
N VAL A 403 10.87 22.91 -3.29
CA VAL A 403 10.57 23.99 -4.27
C VAL A 403 9.87 23.44 -5.52
N TYR A 404 10.31 22.31 -6.04
CA TYR A 404 9.80 21.73 -7.28
C TYR A 404 8.26 21.49 -7.29
N PRO A 405 7.63 21.02 -6.19
CA PRO A 405 6.18 20.80 -6.16
C PRO A 405 5.35 22.05 -6.48
N TYR A 406 5.80 23.25 -6.11
CA TYR A 406 5.10 24.50 -6.43
C TYR A 406 5.03 24.73 -7.94
N GLY A 407 6.15 24.54 -8.65
CA GLY A 407 6.17 24.67 -10.10
C GLY A 407 5.42 23.55 -10.80
N TYR A 408 5.58 22.31 -10.36
CA TYR A 408 4.88 21.17 -10.96
C TYR A 408 3.36 21.27 -10.80
N LEU A 409 2.86 21.70 -9.64
CA LEU A 409 1.43 21.94 -9.40
C LEU A 409 0.95 23.28 -9.98
N ASN A 410 1.83 24.06 -10.60
CA ASN A 410 1.55 25.41 -11.14
C ASN A 410 0.95 26.36 -10.08
N PHE A 411 1.44 26.29 -8.84
CA PHE A 411 0.92 27.05 -7.69
C PHE A 411 1.91 28.11 -7.25
N GLN A 412 1.46 29.37 -7.25
CA GLN A 412 2.19 30.48 -6.66
C GLN A 412 1.64 30.75 -5.25
N PRO A 413 2.48 30.67 -4.20
CA PRO A 413 2.08 31.06 -2.85
C PRO A 413 1.66 32.53 -2.77
N ASP A 414 0.79 32.87 -1.82
CA ASP A 414 0.25 34.23 -1.65
C ASP A 414 1.36 35.28 -1.39
N ASN A 415 2.46 34.87 -0.77
CA ASN A 415 3.60 35.74 -0.54
C ASN A 415 4.43 35.94 -1.81
N LYS A 416 4.40 37.15 -2.37
CA LYS A 416 5.16 37.53 -3.57
C LYS A 416 6.68 37.46 -3.39
N GLU A 417 7.18 37.59 -2.16
CA GLU A 417 8.62 37.50 -1.85
C GLU A 417 9.13 36.06 -1.83
N PHE A 418 8.24 35.07 -1.89
CA PHE A 418 8.60 33.65 -1.84
C PHE A 418 9.70 33.29 -2.84
N CYS A 419 9.53 33.67 -4.11
CA CYS A 419 10.47 33.30 -5.16
C CYS A 419 11.84 33.98 -5.00
N THR A 420 11.86 35.25 -4.58
CA THR A 420 13.09 36.02 -4.44
C THR A 420 13.93 35.55 -3.24
N ILE A 421 13.28 35.18 -2.14
CA ILE A 421 13.95 34.63 -0.94
C ILE A 421 14.55 33.25 -1.24
N ILE A 422 13.83 32.43 -2.00
CA ILE A 422 14.32 31.11 -2.42
C ILE A 422 15.50 31.26 -3.38
N GLU A 423 15.41 32.11 -4.39
CA GLU A 423 16.50 32.35 -5.34
C GLU A 423 17.79 32.77 -4.62
N LYS A 424 17.72 33.75 -3.70
CA LYS A 424 18.88 34.19 -2.90
C LYS A 424 19.52 33.04 -2.14
N ASN A 425 18.71 32.15 -1.54
CA ASN A 425 19.21 31.01 -0.79
C ASN A 425 19.80 29.91 -1.68
N LEU A 426 19.21 29.68 -2.85
CA LEU A 426 19.75 28.75 -3.84
C LEU A 426 21.12 29.20 -4.34
N LEU A 427 21.34 30.51 -4.50
CA LEU A 427 22.65 31.05 -4.89
C LEU A 427 23.72 30.81 -3.81
N VAL A 428 23.38 30.93 -2.53
CA VAL A 428 24.29 30.63 -1.41
C VAL A 428 24.63 29.14 -1.34
N LYS A 429 23.65 28.27 -1.60
CA LYS A 429 23.80 26.81 -1.52
C LYS A 429 24.18 26.14 -2.85
N PHE A 430 24.40 26.92 -3.91
CA PHE A 430 24.57 26.45 -5.28
C PHE A 430 25.64 25.36 -5.42
N ASP A 431 26.83 25.58 -4.85
CA ASP A 431 27.96 24.66 -4.97
C ASP A 431 27.74 23.33 -4.24
N LYS A 432 26.77 23.26 -3.33
CA LYS A 432 26.42 22.07 -2.54
C LYS A 432 25.30 21.24 -3.18
N MET A 433 24.68 21.71 -4.26
CA MET A 433 23.53 21.07 -4.90
C MET A 433 23.94 20.30 -6.16
N ASN A 434 23.19 19.24 -6.45
CA ASN A 434 23.36 18.49 -7.69
C ASN A 434 22.83 19.28 -8.88
N VAL A 435 23.45 19.07 -10.04
CA VAL A 435 23.03 19.71 -11.29
C VAL A 435 21.60 19.35 -11.68
N ASP A 436 21.23 18.07 -11.49
CA ASP A 436 19.86 17.60 -11.73
C ASP A 436 18.85 18.40 -10.89
N ASP A 437 19.13 18.56 -9.60
CA ASP A 437 18.23 19.22 -8.67
C ASP A 437 18.07 20.71 -8.98
N LEU A 438 19.18 21.40 -9.28
CA LEU A 438 19.16 22.79 -9.71
C LEU A 438 18.39 22.98 -11.03
N SER A 439 18.57 22.09 -12.00
CA SER A 439 17.83 22.16 -13.27
C SER A 439 16.31 21.97 -13.10
N ASN A 440 15.90 21.05 -12.22
CA ASN A 440 14.48 20.87 -11.90
C ASN A 440 13.90 22.09 -11.18
N ILE A 441 14.64 22.66 -10.23
CA ILE A 441 14.21 23.87 -9.51
C ILE A 441 14.08 25.06 -10.47
N ALA A 442 15.08 25.30 -11.33
CA ALA A 442 15.02 26.38 -12.32
C ALA A 442 13.80 26.24 -13.25
N LEU A 443 13.55 25.01 -13.73
CA LEU A 443 12.38 24.70 -14.55
C LEU A 443 11.06 24.92 -13.78
N SER A 444 11.03 24.61 -12.49
CA SER A 444 9.85 24.85 -11.64
C SER A 444 9.50 26.33 -11.51
N PHE A 445 10.49 27.23 -11.48
CA PHE A 445 10.25 28.68 -11.48
C PHE A 445 9.64 29.15 -12.81
N ILE A 446 10.13 28.64 -13.94
CA ILE A 446 9.62 28.96 -15.28
C ILE A 446 8.16 28.51 -15.44
N TYR A 447 7.81 27.33 -14.91
CA TYR A 447 6.42 26.87 -14.89
C TYR A 447 5.46 27.88 -14.23
N ILE A 448 5.89 28.54 -13.15
CA ILE A 448 5.11 29.58 -12.44
C ILE A 448 5.15 30.92 -13.20
N GLY A 449 6.10 31.12 -14.11
CA GLY A 449 6.34 32.39 -14.80
C GLY A 449 7.17 33.37 -13.96
N GLN A 450 8.03 32.87 -13.08
CA GLN A 450 9.02 33.65 -12.33
C GLN A 450 10.41 33.28 -12.86
N TYR A 451 11.26 34.27 -13.14
CA TYR A 451 12.51 34.04 -13.89
C TYR A 451 13.74 34.35 -13.04
N PRO A 452 14.41 33.32 -12.46
CA PRO A 452 15.59 33.53 -11.63
C PRO A 452 16.84 33.72 -12.48
N PHE A 453 17.03 34.92 -13.03
CA PHE A 453 18.12 35.22 -13.96
C PHE A 453 19.51 34.98 -13.35
N GLN A 454 19.70 35.27 -12.06
CA GLN A 454 21.00 35.13 -11.41
C GLN A 454 21.38 33.65 -11.28
N LEU A 455 20.41 32.81 -10.92
CA LEU A 455 20.58 31.37 -10.83
C LEU A 455 20.94 30.78 -12.20
N VAL A 456 20.19 31.16 -13.24
CA VAL A 456 20.38 30.63 -14.60
C VAL A 456 21.72 31.07 -15.19
N ASN A 457 22.12 32.33 -15.00
CA ASN A 457 23.43 32.82 -15.46
C ASN A 457 24.59 32.02 -14.85
N ARG A 458 24.47 31.65 -13.56
CA ARG A 458 25.47 30.79 -12.91
C ARG A 458 25.44 29.36 -13.45
N MET A 459 24.26 28.81 -13.75
CA MET A 459 24.12 27.47 -14.36
C MET A 459 24.64 27.40 -15.80
N PHE A 460 24.60 28.49 -16.57
CA PHE A 460 25.15 28.54 -17.92
C PHE A 460 26.61 28.98 -17.98
N SER A 461 27.27 29.14 -16.83
CA SER A 461 28.72 29.34 -16.79
C SER A 461 29.47 28.14 -17.40
N SER A 462 30.57 28.40 -18.09
CA SER A 462 31.38 27.37 -18.76
C SER A 462 31.91 26.31 -17.77
N GLU A 463 32.27 26.73 -16.57
CA GLU A 463 32.69 25.85 -15.47
C GLU A 463 31.60 24.86 -15.04
N TYR A 464 30.35 25.26 -15.15
CA TYR A 464 29.22 24.42 -14.77
C TYR A 464 28.79 23.47 -15.89
N LEU A 465 28.76 23.95 -17.14
CA LEU A 465 28.38 23.16 -18.31
C LEU A 465 29.35 21.99 -18.57
N THR A 466 30.65 22.17 -18.28
CA THR A 466 31.66 21.10 -18.39
C THR A 466 31.44 19.93 -17.43
N LYS A 467 30.71 20.13 -16.32
CA LYS A 467 30.37 19.08 -15.35
C LYS A 467 29.19 18.21 -15.81
N ILE A 468 28.52 18.57 -16.90
CA ILE A 468 27.28 17.91 -17.34
C ILE A 468 27.60 16.86 -18.39
N SER A 469 27.61 15.60 -17.97
CA SER A 469 27.77 14.44 -18.87
C SER A 469 26.45 13.88 -19.38
N ASN A 470 25.33 14.13 -18.67
CA ASN A 470 24.04 13.52 -18.98
C ASN A 470 23.24 14.35 -20.00
N GLN A 471 22.83 13.69 -21.08
CA GLN A 471 22.05 14.28 -22.17
C GLN A 471 20.67 14.81 -21.72
N ASP A 472 20.02 14.17 -20.74
CA ASP A 472 18.69 14.59 -20.27
C ASP A 472 18.76 15.93 -19.54
N ILE A 473 19.82 16.12 -18.74
CA ILE A 473 20.11 17.38 -18.07
C ILE A 473 20.33 18.48 -19.12
N MET A 474 21.12 18.18 -20.17
CA MET A 474 21.36 19.11 -21.27
C MET A 474 20.07 19.47 -22.02
N ASN A 475 19.17 18.53 -22.26
CA ASN A 475 17.89 18.81 -22.90
C ASN A 475 17.03 19.74 -22.04
N ARG A 476 17.00 19.53 -20.71
CA ARG A 476 16.29 20.44 -19.79
C ARG A 476 16.91 21.83 -19.73
N LEU A 477 18.23 21.93 -19.78
CA LEU A 477 18.92 23.23 -19.84
C LEU A 477 18.62 23.97 -21.15
N LYS A 478 18.57 23.26 -22.28
CA LYS A 478 18.09 23.83 -23.55
C LYS A 478 16.63 24.26 -23.45
N LEU A 479 15.78 23.49 -22.78
CA LEU A 479 14.39 23.88 -22.53
C LEU A 479 14.32 25.17 -21.72
N ILE A 480 15.10 25.28 -20.63
CA ILE A 480 15.21 26.49 -19.79
C ILE A 480 15.67 27.70 -20.64
N ASP A 481 16.73 27.53 -21.43
CA ASP A 481 17.27 28.60 -22.30
C ASP A 481 16.21 29.07 -23.32
N THR A 482 15.57 28.14 -24.02
CA THR A 482 14.50 28.47 -24.97
C THR A 482 13.30 29.13 -24.30
N ALA A 483 12.92 28.69 -23.11
CA ALA A 483 11.80 29.25 -22.37
C ALA A 483 12.07 30.69 -21.95
N LEU A 484 13.25 30.97 -21.38
CA LEU A 484 13.61 32.33 -20.98
C LEU A 484 13.72 33.26 -22.19
N SER A 485 14.24 32.79 -23.33
CA SER A 485 14.24 33.57 -24.58
C SER A 485 12.84 33.90 -25.10
N LEU A 486 11.83 33.09 -24.78
CA LEU A 486 10.44 33.35 -25.17
C LEU A 486 9.70 34.23 -24.18
N GLU A 487 9.92 34.00 -22.89
CA GLU A 487 9.11 34.58 -21.81
C GLU A 487 9.70 35.87 -21.23
N ALA A 488 11.03 36.01 -21.23
CA ALA A 488 11.73 37.14 -20.64
C ALA A 488 12.41 38.01 -21.70
N GLN A 489 11.92 39.24 -21.87
CA GLN A 489 12.50 40.21 -22.81
C GLN A 489 13.91 40.66 -22.42
N GLU A 490 14.22 40.62 -21.13
CA GLU A 490 15.51 41.02 -20.55
C GLU A 490 16.60 39.95 -20.71
N TYR A 491 16.23 38.75 -21.18
CA TYR A 491 17.18 37.65 -21.32
C TYR A 491 17.93 37.71 -22.66
N PRO A 492 19.28 37.70 -22.67
CA PRO A 492 20.07 37.85 -23.89
C PRO A 492 20.15 36.59 -24.76
N GLY A 493 19.57 35.46 -24.33
CA GLY A 493 19.70 34.17 -25.00
C GLY A 493 18.93 34.04 -26.32
N PRO A 494 18.97 32.85 -26.97
CA PRO A 494 19.45 31.59 -26.41
C PRO A 494 20.98 31.52 -26.34
N LEU A 495 21.51 31.13 -25.18
CA LEU A 495 22.95 31.03 -24.92
C LEU A 495 23.53 29.65 -25.29
N LEU A 496 22.69 28.62 -25.36
CA LEU A 496 23.11 27.27 -25.71
C LEU A 496 22.97 27.00 -27.22
N PRO A 497 23.80 26.11 -27.79
CA PRO A 497 23.69 25.74 -29.20
C PRO A 497 22.32 25.15 -29.52
N LYS A 498 21.75 25.59 -30.64
CA LYS A 498 20.50 25.05 -31.18
C LYS A 498 20.70 23.60 -31.60
N ASP A 499 19.66 22.78 -31.44
CA ASP A 499 19.66 21.42 -31.98
C ASP A 499 19.78 21.50 -33.51
N HIS A 500 20.90 21.03 -34.06
CA HIS A 500 21.10 20.96 -35.51
C HIS A 500 20.10 20.02 -36.19
N TRP A 501 19.53 19.06 -35.44
CA TRP A 501 18.56 18.08 -35.90
C TRP A 501 17.47 17.89 -34.85
N LEU A 502 16.20 18.02 -35.28
CA LEU A 502 15.05 17.70 -34.44
C LEU A 502 15.03 16.19 -34.18
N LYS A 503 15.04 15.79 -32.91
CA LYS A 503 14.79 14.39 -32.54
C LYS A 503 13.28 14.13 -32.66
N PRO A 504 12.87 13.00 -33.24
CA PRO A 504 11.45 12.67 -33.29
C PRO A 504 10.92 12.50 -31.87
N ILE A 505 9.79 13.15 -31.58
CA ILE A 505 9.06 13.01 -30.32
C ILE A 505 7.82 12.19 -30.63
N GLU A 506 7.65 11.09 -29.91
CA GLU A 506 6.49 10.23 -30.07
C GLU A 506 5.26 10.87 -29.41
N GLN A 507 4.14 10.84 -30.13
CA GLN A 507 2.85 11.22 -29.58
C GLN A 507 2.34 10.11 -28.65
N ASP A 508 1.66 10.47 -27.55
CA ASP A 508 1.01 9.48 -26.70
C ASP A 508 -0.01 8.67 -27.51
N ILE A 509 0.12 7.34 -27.48
CA ILE A 509 -0.71 6.40 -28.23
C ILE A 509 -2.20 6.60 -27.92
N ARG A 510 -2.57 6.95 -26.68
CA ARG A 510 -3.96 7.24 -26.29
C ARG A 510 -4.49 8.44 -27.05
N VAL A 511 -3.67 9.48 -27.18
CA VAL A 511 -4.01 10.70 -27.94
C VAL A 511 -4.12 10.38 -29.41
N GLN A 512 -3.14 9.70 -29.99
CA GLN A 512 -3.18 9.30 -31.41
C GLN A 512 -4.46 8.53 -31.74
N ASN A 513 -4.80 7.52 -30.92
CA ASN A 513 -5.99 6.69 -31.12
C ASN A 513 -7.31 7.48 -31.07
N ILE A 514 -7.45 8.45 -30.15
CA ILE A 514 -8.66 9.28 -30.12
C ILE A 514 -8.68 10.27 -31.28
N LEU A 515 -7.53 10.81 -31.69
CA LEU A 515 -7.42 11.74 -32.82
C LEU A 515 -7.80 11.07 -34.14
N GLU A 516 -7.35 9.84 -34.39
CA GLU A 516 -7.75 9.05 -35.55
C GLU A 516 -9.27 8.86 -35.63
N LYS A 517 -9.92 8.61 -34.49
CA LYS A 517 -11.39 8.41 -34.41
C LYS A 517 -12.19 9.70 -34.61
N ILE A 518 -11.68 10.84 -34.16
CA ILE A 518 -12.37 12.13 -34.25
C ILE A 518 -12.02 12.90 -35.53
N ASN A 519 -11.07 12.42 -36.35
CA ASN A 519 -10.55 13.13 -37.50
C ASN A 519 -11.65 13.59 -38.49
N GLU A 520 -12.62 12.72 -38.80
CA GLU A 520 -13.77 13.07 -39.65
C GLU A 520 -14.58 14.25 -39.08
N THR A 521 -14.78 14.27 -37.76
CA THR A 521 -15.51 15.35 -37.09
C THR A 521 -14.73 16.66 -37.13
N PHE A 522 -13.40 16.63 -36.99
CA PHE A 522 -12.54 17.80 -37.13
C PHE A 522 -12.58 18.37 -38.55
N LEU A 523 -12.45 17.51 -39.56
CA LEU A 523 -12.54 17.92 -40.97
C LEU A 523 -13.89 18.61 -41.26
N SER A 524 -14.98 18.12 -40.67
CA SER A 524 -16.31 18.73 -40.82
C SER A 524 -16.47 20.11 -40.17
N ILE A 525 -15.59 20.49 -39.23
CA ILE A 525 -15.67 21.76 -38.47
C ILE A 525 -14.71 22.80 -39.06
N VAL A 526 -13.50 22.38 -39.44
CA VAL A 526 -12.42 23.26 -39.90
C VAL A 526 -12.71 23.88 -41.28
N GLY A 527 -13.57 23.24 -42.08
CA GLY A 527 -13.98 23.73 -43.39
C GLY A 527 -12.91 23.58 -44.48
N GLU A 528 -13.26 23.88 -45.73
CA GLU A 528 -12.38 23.65 -46.88
C GLU A 528 -11.19 24.62 -47.00
N SER A 529 -11.17 25.72 -46.25
CA SER A 529 -10.13 26.76 -46.37
C SER A 529 -8.89 26.53 -45.50
N MET A 530 -8.95 25.59 -44.56
CA MET A 530 -7.93 25.32 -43.56
C MET A 530 -7.52 23.84 -43.59
N LYS A 531 -6.23 23.55 -43.48
CA LYS A 531 -5.66 22.20 -43.41
C LYS A 531 -5.36 21.80 -41.96
N ILE A 532 -5.40 20.49 -41.72
CA ILE A 532 -5.10 19.85 -40.45
C ILE A 532 -3.80 19.06 -40.63
N SER A 533 -2.80 19.36 -39.80
CA SER A 533 -1.55 18.61 -39.71
C SER A 533 -1.47 17.96 -38.33
N ASN A 534 -1.27 16.64 -38.27
CA ASN A 534 -1.17 15.88 -37.02
C ASN A 534 0.29 15.77 -36.57
N GLY A 535 0.54 15.84 -35.26
CA GLY A 535 1.84 15.57 -34.66
C GLY A 535 2.96 16.48 -35.16
N VAL A 536 2.81 17.79 -34.97
CA VAL A 536 3.75 18.79 -35.50
C VAL A 536 4.75 19.21 -34.43
N LEU A 537 6.04 18.98 -34.68
CA LEU A 537 7.12 19.54 -33.86
C LEU A 537 7.56 20.89 -34.42
N LEU A 538 7.61 21.92 -33.57
CA LEU A 538 7.99 23.26 -34.00
C LEU A 538 9.49 23.33 -34.37
N PRO A 539 9.83 23.82 -35.57
CA PRO A 539 11.23 23.94 -35.97
C PRO A 539 11.92 25.09 -35.25
N ASN A 540 13.23 24.94 -35.03
CA ASN A 540 14.12 25.88 -34.31
C ASN A 540 13.93 25.96 -32.79
N PHE A 541 13.19 25.01 -32.20
CA PHE A 541 13.05 24.84 -30.74
C PHE A 541 13.72 23.54 -30.29
N CYS A 542 13.93 23.40 -28.98
CA CYS A 542 14.47 22.16 -28.44
C CYS A 542 13.48 21.01 -28.68
N SER A 543 14.02 19.81 -28.87
CA SER A 543 13.22 18.60 -29.09
C SER A 543 12.59 18.12 -27.78
N ASP A 544 11.56 18.84 -27.32
CA ASP A 544 10.82 18.57 -26.08
C ASP A 544 9.30 18.54 -26.31
N GLN A 545 8.57 17.76 -25.50
CA GLN A 545 7.11 17.63 -25.57
C GLN A 545 6.38 18.98 -25.45
N THR A 546 7.01 19.97 -24.79
CA THR A 546 6.51 21.34 -24.66
C THR A 546 6.27 22.02 -26.03
N TYR A 547 7.04 21.66 -27.06
CA TYR A 547 6.92 22.26 -28.40
C TYR A 547 6.32 21.31 -29.45
N PHE A 548 5.83 20.16 -29.00
CA PHE A 548 5.06 19.24 -29.81
C PHE A 548 3.59 19.67 -29.82
N ILE A 549 2.96 19.72 -30.98
CA ILE A 549 1.55 20.08 -31.17
C ILE A 549 0.80 18.84 -31.66
N ASP A 550 -0.27 18.46 -30.96
CA ASP A 550 -1.05 17.27 -31.31
C ASP A 550 -1.76 17.42 -32.66
N ILE A 551 -2.44 18.55 -32.85
CA ILE A 551 -3.04 18.94 -34.14
C ILE A 551 -2.77 20.43 -34.39
N MET A 552 -2.27 20.74 -35.59
CA MET A 552 -2.08 22.10 -36.06
C MET A 552 -3.09 22.40 -37.18
N ILE A 553 -3.93 23.41 -36.97
CA ILE A 553 -4.85 23.94 -37.98
C ILE A 553 -4.22 25.18 -38.58
N HIS A 554 -4.04 25.18 -39.91
CA HIS A 554 -3.40 26.27 -40.64
C HIS A 554 -4.06 26.51 -41.99
N PRO A 555 -3.95 27.72 -42.58
CA PRO A 555 -4.45 27.99 -43.93
C PRO A 555 -3.79 27.08 -44.97
N ILE A 556 -4.50 26.78 -46.07
CA ILE A 556 -3.96 25.95 -47.18
C ILE A 556 -2.66 26.53 -47.74
N ASP A 557 -2.59 27.85 -47.85
CA ASP A 557 -1.46 28.60 -48.42
C ASP A 557 -0.21 28.57 -47.53
N PHE A 558 -0.33 28.04 -46.31
CA PHE A 558 0.77 27.91 -45.35
C PHE A 558 1.74 26.77 -45.69
N GLY A 559 1.53 26.05 -46.81
CA GLY A 559 2.21 24.81 -47.18
C GLY A 559 3.73 24.77 -46.94
N ASN A 560 4.18 23.67 -46.31
CA ASN A 560 5.53 23.16 -46.00
C ASN A 560 6.62 24.12 -45.47
N ASN A 561 6.43 25.43 -45.53
CA ASN A 561 7.37 26.43 -45.06
C ASN A 561 7.09 26.76 -43.59
N PHE A 562 7.26 25.74 -42.74
CA PHE A 562 7.27 25.89 -41.27
C PHE A 562 8.42 26.79 -40.76
N SER A 563 9.18 27.46 -41.64
CA SER A 563 10.24 28.40 -41.26
C SER A 563 9.71 29.79 -40.87
N ASN A 564 8.55 30.21 -41.41
CA ASN A 564 8.10 31.62 -41.35
C ASN A 564 6.98 31.91 -40.32
N TRP A 565 6.60 30.92 -39.51
CA TRP A 565 5.54 31.05 -38.50
C TRP A 565 5.77 32.16 -37.46
N LYS A 566 7.02 32.57 -37.22
CA LYS A 566 7.36 33.70 -36.33
C LYS A 566 7.01 35.09 -36.90
N SER A 567 6.53 35.19 -38.14
CA SER A 567 6.23 36.50 -38.72
C SER A 567 5.00 37.15 -38.05
N LYS A 568 5.09 38.46 -37.77
CA LYS A 568 4.02 39.23 -37.11
C LYS A 568 2.68 39.20 -37.88
N CYS A 569 2.69 38.88 -39.17
CA CYS A 569 1.52 38.80 -40.05
C CYS A 569 0.70 37.50 -39.90
N ILE A 570 1.20 36.51 -39.14
CA ILE A 570 0.57 35.19 -38.95
C ILE A 570 -0.08 35.06 -37.56
N LYS A 571 0.08 36.06 -36.68
CA LYS A 571 -0.52 36.06 -35.33
C LYS A 571 -2.01 35.72 -35.39
N ASN A 572 -2.42 34.76 -34.57
CA ASN A 572 -3.80 34.28 -34.43
C ASN A 572 -4.40 33.60 -35.69
N LYS A 573 -3.61 33.32 -36.74
CA LYS A 573 -4.06 32.54 -37.92
C LYS A 573 -3.84 31.04 -37.77
N LEU A 574 -2.86 30.66 -36.96
CA LEU A 574 -2.54 29.26 -36.65
C LEU A 574 -3.25 28.88 -35.36
N THR A 575 -3.88 27.71 -35.36
CA THR A 575 -4.50 27.15 -34.15
C THR A 575 -3.79 25.85 -33.78
N ALA A 576 -3.18 25.83 -32.60
CA ALA A 576 -2.62 24.64 -31.99
C ALA A 576 -3.69 23.99 -31.10
N VAL A 577 -4.07 22.76 -31.43
CA VAL A 577 -5.00 21.95 -30.66
C VAL A 577 -4.18 20.94 -29.86
N LEU A 578 -4.38 20.93 -28.54
CA LEU A 578 -3.71 20.07 -27.59
C LEU A 578 -4.73 19.14 -26.92
N VAL A 579 -4.39 17.86 -26.81
CA VAL A 579 -5.24 16.90 -26.10
C VAL A 579 -4.63 16.60 -24.73
N PHE A 580 -5.33 17.00 -23.67
CA PHE A 580 -4.89 16.80 -22.30
C PHE A 580 -5.46 15.51 -21.72
N LEU A 581 -4.58 14.64 -21.24
CA LEU A 581 -4.92 13.42 -20.55
C LEU A 581 -5.29 13.71 -19.08
N PRO A 582 -5.97 12.78 -18.37
CA PRO A 582 -6.22 12.93 -16.94
C PRO A 582 -4.93 13.19 -16.14
N ASP A 583 -3.82 12.62 -16.60
CA ASP A 583 -2.51 12.79 -15.99
C ASP A 583 -1.96 14.23 -16.10
N HIS A 584 -2.52 15.05 -16.98
CA HIS A 584 -2.10 16.43 -17.22
C HIS A 584 -2.82 17.43 -16.30
N TYR A 585 -3.80 16.98 -15.53
CA TYR A 585 -4.56 17.80 -14.59
C TYR A 585 -4.15 17.53 -13.15
N CYS A 586 -4.35 18.53 -12.29
CA CYS A 586 -4.37 18.35 -10.84
C CYS A 586 -5.60 17.51 -10.43
N SER A 587 -5.66 17.09 -9.16
CA SER A 587 -6.77 16.28 -8.63
C SER A 587 -8.16 16.93 -8.78
N ASP A 588 -8.21 18.23 -9.06
CA ASP A 588 -9.44 18.98 -9.31
C ASP A 588 -10.02 18.80 -10.72
N ASP A 589 -9.32 18.09 -11.62
CA ASP A 589 -9.61 17.96 -13.06
C ASP A 589 -9.83 19.31 -13.77
N LYS A 590 -9.28 20.40 -13.24
CA LYS A 590 -9.51 21.75 -13.78
C LYS A 590 -8.21 22.44 -14.12
N THR A 591 -7.24 22.36 -13.23
CA THR A 591 -5.97 23.07 -13.39
C THR A 591 -4.93 22.16 -14.04
N LEU A 592 -4.25 22.65 -15.07
CA LEU A 592 -3.15 21.94 -15.71
C LEU A 592 -1.90 22.01 -14.81
N ILE A 593 -1.13 20.92 -14.82
CA ILE A 593 0.20 20.89 -14.19
C ILE A 593 1.17 21.84 -14.91
N GLY A 594 2.23 22.26 -14.21
CA GLY A 594 3.23 23.24 -14.67
C GLY A 594 3.75 23.00 -16.10
N PRO A 595 4.24 21.79 -16.44
CA PRO A 595 4.71 21.49 -17.80
C PRO A 595 3.66 21.75 -18.90
N GLN A 596 2.41 21.39 -18.64
CA GLN A 596 1.32 21.53 -19.61
C GLN A 596 0.82 22.98 -19.68
N MET A 597 0.83 23.70 -18.55
CA MET A 597 0.57 25.13 -18.55
C MET A 597 1.64 25.90 -19.33
N MET A 598 2.92 25.56 -19.15
CA MET A 598 4.03 26.13 -19.89
C MET A 598 3.90 25.86 -21.40
N ARG A 599 3.54 24.63 -21.80
CA ARG A 599 3.22 24.28 -23.20
C ARG A 599 2.16 25.20 -23.79
N VAL A 600 1.04 25.41 -23.09
CA VAL A 600 -0.02 26.34 -23.52
C VAL A 600 0.52 27.78 -23.65
N LYS A 601 1.20 28.27 -22.62
CA LYS A 601 1.73 29.64 -22.54
C LYS A 601 2.74 29.92 -23.65
N HIS A 602 3.66 28.99 -23.91
CA HIS A 602 4.66 29.11 -24.97
C HIS A 602 4.01 29.21 -26.34
N LEU A 603 3.08 28.31 -26.68
CA LEU A 603 2.39 28.34 -27.97
C LEU A 603 1.61 29.65 -28.18
N GLN A 604 1.10 30.26 -27.12
CA GLN A 604 0.48 31.59 -27.17
C GLN A 604 1.50 32.70 -27.46
N LEU A 605 2.62 32.75 -26.72
CA LEU A 605 3.69 33.73 -26.94
C LEU A 605 4.24 33.68 -28.38
N LEU A 606 4.20 32.49 -28.94
CA LEU A 606 4.57 32.17 -30.31
C LEU A 606 3.58 32.63 -31.38
N GLY A 607 2.42 33.19 -31.01
CA GLY A 607 1.46 33.77 -31.95
C GLY A 607 0.38 32.79 -32.44
N MET A 608 0.21 31.62 -31.81
CA MET A 608 -0.83 30.64 -32.12
C MET A 608 -2.02 30.70 -31.14
N LYS A 609 -3.24 30.52 -31.67
CA LYS A 609 -4.42 30.23 -30.84
C LYS A 609 -4.30 28.84 -30.25
N VAL A 610 -4.49 28.68 -28.95
CA VAL A 610 -4.37 27.38 -28.29
C VAL A 610 -5.74 26.87 -27.88
N VAL A 611 -6.07 25.65 -28.32
CA VAL A 611 -7.30 24.94 -27.98
C VAL A 611 -6.94 23.73 -27.12
N GLY A 612 -7.44 23.70 -25.88
CA GLY A 612 -7.30 22.54 -25.01
C GLY A 612 -8.51 21.63 -25.08
N LEU A 613 -8.30 20.35 -25.37
CA LEU A 613 -9.35 19.33 -25.37
C LEU A 613 -9.09 18.31 -24.26
N LYS A 614 -10.14 17.98 -23.51
CA LYS A 614 -10.06 16.96 -22.47
C LYS A 614 -10.24 15.57 -23.05
N TYR A 615 -9.24 14.71 -22.87
CA TYR A 615 -9.30 13.31 -23.31
C TYR A 615 -10.52 12.57 -22.71
N SER A 616 -10.80 12.75 -21.41
CA SER A 616 -11.93 12.09 -20.74
C SER A 616 -13.26 12.43 -21.39
N GLN A 617 -13.46 13.70 -21.75
CA GLN A 617 -14.70 14.16 -22.40
C GLN A 617 -14.80 13.63 -23.83
N LEU A 618 -13.71 13.67 -24.61
CA LEU A 618 -13.66 13.10 -25.96
C LEU A 618 -13.96 11.59 -25.95
N SER A 619 -13.32 10.85 -25.04
CA SER A 619 -13.50 9.41 -24.88
C SER A 619 -14.94 9.06 -24.47
N GLN A 620 -15.54 9.82 -23.55
CA GLN A 620 -16.92 9.62 -23.11
C GLN A 620 -17.91 9.87 -24.26
N LEU A 621 -17.80 11.01 -24.97
CA LEU A 621 -18.68 11.35 -26.08
C LEU A 621 -18.56 10.35 -27.24
N HIS A 622 -17.34 9.89 -27.53
CA HIS A 622 -17.11 8.84 -28.52
C HIS A 622 -17.73 7.51 -28.09
N THR A 623 -17.57 7.09 -26.83
CA THR A 623 -18.09 5.82 -26.32
C THR A 623 -19.63 5.80 -26.29
N LEU A 624 -20.26 6.94 -26.06
CA LEU A 624 -21.71 7.12 -26.11
C LEU A 624 -22.26 7.27 -27.54
N TYR A 625 -21.41 7.24 -28.57
CA TYR A 625 -21.77 7.50 -29.97
C TYR A 625 -22.49 8.84 -30.20
N ASP A 626 -22.28 9.82 -29.33
CA ASP A 626 -22.89 11.15 -29.41
C ASP A 626 -22.12 12.06 -30.38
N LYS A 627 -22.29 11.78 -31.68
CA LYS A 627 -21.70 12.59 -32.77
C LYS A 627 -22.08 14.08 -32.69
N PRO A 628 -23.35 14.49 -32.46
CA PRO A 628 -23.68 15.91 -32.38
C PRO A 628 -23.08 16.58 -31.14
N GLY A 629 -23.06 15.90 -29.99
CA GLY A 629 -22.39 16.38 -28.78
C GLY A 629 -20.89 16.57 -28.97
N LEU A 630 -20.22 15.61 -29.62
CA LEU A 630 -18.79 15.71 -29.97
C LEU A 630 -18.51 16.91 -30.89
N LYS A 631 -19.32 17.10 -31.94
CA LYS A 631 -19.18 18.24 -32.86
C LYS A 631 -19.38 19.57 -32.12
N LYS A 632 -20.38 19.65 -31.25
CA LYS A 632 -20.65 20.84 -30.43
C LYS A 632 -19.50 21.14 -29.48
N TYR A 633 -18.97 20.12 -28.80
CA TYR A 633 -17.84 20.26 -27.89
C TYR A 633 -16.60 20.81 -28.59
N ILE A 634 -16.17 20.17 -29.70
CA ILE A 634 -14.99 20.62 -30.45
C ILE A 634 -15.21 22.05 -30.97
N LYS A 635 -16.39 22.36 -31.51
CA LYS A 635 -16.70 23.72 -32.00
C LYS A 635 -16.62 24.76 -30.88
N GLN A 636 -17.21 24.49 -29.72
CA GLN A 636 -17.12 25.36 -28.55
C GLN A 636 -15.69 25.52 -28.05
N SER A 637 -14.89 24.45 -28.07
CA SER A 637 -13.47 24.51 -27.68
C SER A 637 -12.64 25.36 -28.65
N ILE A 638 -12.94 25.31 -29.96
CA ILE A 638 -12.27 26.16 -30.97
C ILE A 638 -12.73 27.62 -30.85
N GLU A 639 -14.01 27.87 -30.57
CA GLU A 639 -14.53 29.23 -30.34
C GLU A 639 -13.93 29.85 -29.06
N ASN A 640 -13.76 29.04 -28.00
CA ASN A 640 -13.13 29.44 -26.74
C ASN A 640 -11.58 29.31 -26.77
N ALA A 641 -10.98 29.26 -27.96
CA ALA A 641 -9.53 29.16 -28.08
C ALA A 641 -8.85 30.35 -27.37
N ILE A 642 -7.81 30.06 -26.61
CA ILE A 642 -7.04 31.09 -25.93
C ILE A 642 -6.17 31.78 -27.00
N THR A 643 -6.40 33.07 -27.19
CA THR A 643 -5.70 33.89 -28.19
C THR A 643 -4.42 34.49 -27.60
N CYS A 644 -3.48 34.86 -28.49
CA CYS A 644 -2.16 35.39 -28.13
C CYS A 644 -2.16 36.81 -27.57
#